data_AF-A0A3A8ZUD0-F1
#
_entry.id   AF-A0A3A8ZUD0-F1
#
_cell.length_a   1.000
_cell.length_b   1.000
_cell.length_c   1.000
_cell.angle_alpha   90.00
_cell.angle_beta   90.00
_cell.angle_gamma   90.00
#
_symmetry.space_group_name_H-M   'P 1'
#
loop_
_entity.id
_entity.type
_entity.pdbx_description
1 polymer ?
#
loop_
_entity_poly.entity_id
_entity_poly.type
_entity_poly.pdbx_seq_one_letter_code
_entity_poly.pdbx_strand_id
1 'polypeptide(L)'
;MKHSLENFTKEEMDYICRLITPKKIRMYFQKKPKEFTAIYRGFRAEKLSDSDTISCVYKNIRQQFIVSFIEKNIEQWLKEIRVSIEEHEKQGISKSEALLLTLSQSVFSGNIDLFFKCTDENFSSDYVSIIKIALQYLEQKKNIDVLANTDTNNLEINEKRGELISQKDKIAELSKTASELQKKLNLNEKIYAETAELLKNITVEKEQLQIKLADANEQIHVARSKLSAMSDELEHFYQLAKFSDVKAFALDDSEYRFTSVCQVRINSVGKLRLTRIADIKNGELVRFMQNEDAPKYFENRDWLFWRDGPSEEGAIGVWNWDVGFNRNDSTTDYVISRYNEHIIITEIKEILTCDCIDELAHYISDNTIEMFSKVKVFFAFRDADYMLNGLLCSEQDFEVSNDKLKLKKSIYMLPQFLIPESDILKIGEKKYYKYMSFGMPQKIYPIKNPIEAVKEFVLARATNAVLRQLGLNTKETQHCRNFLKGLPVDTLYQEISGAYVCSEDEAKKYVSDFILQAESYLSEKDIETLVLAKAIERNEELVARCKELLTVEWEKDYSERLQTAEHHMQDMDASIACKKEELEKSRINYRELKNKLQLIQTEISEKETLACEVEQKVAGRIALARKNAADFICDMAFTLPGHITSQQQSTMLPKGTYRKINSVPEEEISDIDTFEEELAENLELSGYKELVAAEMAQIIVFCISNQLPLVINENAERIADCISAMFGNEGAYAVTFPLGETDCSKICSLIASEAVREYNVFLINGVFDGFTLNTYTELLQHSMEWGDNALLILPLNGISIEMIPSSVWNQAMFIDGDIGVDTFPTSELHAFTTKVIFKAEVDDKILRDKRKLLKQFSGIISNTALLNYSKFLAMMNETIESSIMLRLQISAYAKTTGKTDAFIEAFTAMGIDVKENKELSKYM
;
A
#
# COMPACT_ATOMS: atom_id res chain seq x y z
N MET A 1 21.14 65.23 63.52
CA MET A 1 20.79 63.79 63.60
C MET A 1 19.51 63.61 64.43
N LYS A 2 18.52 62.85 63.96
CA LYS A 2 17.28 62.54 64.71
C LYS A 2 17.17 61.08 65.17
N HIS A 3 18.30 60.36 65.16
CA HIS A 3 18.46 59.07 65.80
C HIS A 3 19.31 59.24 67.06
N SER A 4 18.67 59.09 68.22
CA SER A 4 19.37 59.04 69.50
C SER A 4 20.44 57.94 69.45
N LEU A 5 21.67 58.23 69.89
CA LEU A 5 22.77 57.25 70.04
C LEU A 5 22.37 55.99 70.85
N GLU A 6 21.19 56.01 71.50
CA GLU A 6 20.53 54.89 72.16
C GLU A 6 20.16 53.72 71.23
N ASN A 7 20.04 53.95 69.91
CA ASN A 7 19.69 52.91 68.92
C ASN A 7 20.91 52.17 68.35
N PHE A 8 22.12 52.49 68.80
CA PHE A 8 23.35 51.87 68.31
C PHE A 8 23.72 50.69 69.22
N THR A 9 24.16 49.60 68.60
CA THR A 9 24.65 48.41 69.31
C THR A 9 25.99 48.70 69.99
N LYS A 10 26.38 47.86 70.96
CA LYS A 10 27.64 48.05 71.68
C LYS A 10 28.85 47.95 70.75
N GLU A 11 28.76 47.11 69.73
CA GLU A 11 29.78 46.88 68.72
C GLU A 11 29.92 48.09 67.77
N GLU A 12 28.80 48.67 67.30
CA GLU A 12 28.80 49.89 66.48
C GLU A 12 29.40 51.09 67.26
N MET A 13 29.10 51.17 68.55
CA MET A 13 29.62 52.23 69.42
C MET A 13 31.11 52.06 69.72
N ASP A 14 31.60 50.83 69.88
CA ASP A 14 33.03 50.55 69.98
C ASP A 14 33.76 50.94 68.68
N TYR A 15 33.18 50.61 67.53
CA TYR A 15 33.71 50.97 66.20
C TYR A 15 33.87 52.50 66.05
N ILE A 16 32.84 53.28 66.36
CA ILE A 16 32.89 54.76 66.29
C ILE A 16 33.94 55.33 67.24
N CYS A 17 34.00 54.83 68.47
CA CYS A 17 34.93 55.35 69.49
C CYS A 17 36.39 55.12 69.11
N ARG A 18 36.70 54.02 68.40
CA ARG A 18 38.05 53.72 67.91
C ARG A 18 38.49 54.60 66.73
N LEU A 19 37.54 55.06 65.91
CA LEU A 19 37.82 55.92 64.76
C LEU A 19 38.19 57.36 65.16
N ILE A 20 37.76 57.80 66.36
CA ILE A 20 38.16 59.11 66.88
C ILE A 20 39.51 58.98 67.58
N THR A 21 40.51 59.72 67.09
CA THR A 21 41.86 59.64 67.65
C THR A 21 41.89 60.04 69.15
N PRO A 22 42.66 59.31 70.00
CA PRO A 22 42.82 59.64 71.42
C PRO A 22 43.26 61.09 71.66
N LYS A 23 44.06 61.67 70.74
CA LYS A 23 44.45 63.08 70.78
C LYS A 23 43.25 64.04 70.69
N LYS A 24 42.31 63.78 69.78
CA LYS A 24 41.08 64.60 69.61
C LYS A 24 40.16 64.48 70.83
N ILE A 25 40.06 63.28 71.41
CA ILE A 25 39.31 63.01 72.64
C ILE A 25 39.94 63.76 73.83
N ARG A 26 41.25 63.66 74.03
CA ARG A 26 41.97 64.39 75.10
C ARG A 26 41.81 65.90 74.98
N MET A 27 41.92 66.45 73.77
CA MET A 27 41.68 67.88 73.51
C MET A 27 40.24 68.29 73.84
N TYR A 28 39.25 67.44 73.56
CA TYR A 28 37.86 67.71 73.92
C TYR A 28 37.64 67.69 75.44
N PHE A 29 38.22 66.72 76.14
CA PHE A 29 38.19 66.66 77.61
C PHE A 29 38.91 67.82 78.28
N GLN A 30 40.01 68.34 77.70
CA GLN A 30 40.67 69.56 78.17
C GLN A 30 39.79 70.80 78.04
N LYS A 31 38.99 70.90 76.97
CA LYS A 31 38.03 72.00 76.76
C LYS A 31 36.83 71.94 77.71
N LYS A 32 36.58 70.77 78.32
CA LYS A 32 35.46 70.49 79.23
C LYS A 32 35.94 69.83 80.54
N PRO A 33 36.79 70.52 81.34
CA PRO A 33 37.49 69.90 82.46
C PRO A 33 36.56 69.55 83.63
N LYS A 34 35.46 70.30 83.81
CA LYS A 34 34.47 70.04 84.87
C LYS A 34 33.70 68.75 84.59
N GLU A 35 33.23 68.58 83.37
CA GLU A 35 32.51 67.38 82.93
C GLU A 35 33.44 66.15 82.90
N PHE A 36 34.68 66.31 82.48
CA PHE A 36 35.67 65.22 82.50
C PHE A 36 36.01 64.73 83.92
N THR A 37 36.22 65.65 84.87
CA THR A 37 36.55 65.28 86.27
C THR A 37 35.39 64.52 86.94
N ALA A 38 34.15 64.73 86.49
CA ALA A 38 32.98 64.01 86.99
C ALA A 38 32.98 62.52 86.60
N ILE A 39 33.51 62.18 85.42
CA ILE A 39 33.52 60.81 84.89
C ILE A 39 34.84 60.06 85.14
N TYR A 40 35.95 60.79 85.32
CA TYR A 40 37.27 60.21 85.55
C TYR A 40 38.06 61.06 86.56
N ARG A 41 37.99 60.67 87.84
CA ARG A 41 38.56 61.43 88.96
C ARG A 41 40.06 61.21 89.10
N GLY A 42 40.79 62.27 89.49
CA GLY A 42 42.18 62.19 89.95
C GLY A 42 43.26 62.24 88.85
N PHE A 43 42.90 62.30 87.58
CA PHE A 43 43.83 62.41 86.46
C PHE A 43 43.57 63.64 85.60
N ARG A 44 44.61 64.18 84.95
CA ARG A 44 44.46 65.19 83.90
C ARG A 44 44.21 64.51 82.56
N ALA A 45 43.31 65.06 81.75
CA ALA A 45 43.00 64.52 80.43
C ALA A 45 44.24 64.33 79.53
N GLU A 46 45.26 65.17 79.66
CA GLU A 46 46.54 65.08 78.94
C GLU A 46 47.36 63.82 79.24
N LYS A 47 47.25 63.29 80.46
CA LYS A 47 48.08 62.17 80.94
C LYS A 47 47.37 60.81 80.82
N LEU A 48 46.17 60.78 80.24
CA LEU A 48 45.49 59.51 79.93
C LEU A 48 46.28 58.76 78.85
N SER A 49 46.49 57.46 79.08
CA SER A 49 46.95 56.56 78.03
C SER A 49 45.94 56.51 76.88
N ASP A 50 46.36 56.07 75.69
CA ASP A 50 45.47 55.97 74.53
C ASP A 50 44.33 54.96 74.77
N SER A 51 44.62 53.83 75.43
CA SER A 51 43.61 52.84 75.79
C SER A 51 42.62 53.35 76.84
N ASP A 52 43.11 54.06 77.86
CA ASP A 52 42.25 54.62 78.91
C ASP A 52 41.41 55.79 78.37
N THR A 53 41.94 56.53 77.39
CA THR A 53 41.22 57.63 76.72
C THR A 53 39.98 57.10 75.98
N ILE A 54 40.14 56.04 75.19
CA ILE A 54 39.02 55.42 74.45
C ILE A 54 38.07 54.72 75.42
N SER A 55 38.60 53.98 76.41
CA SER A 55 37.78 53.31 77.43
C SER A 55 36.95 54.29 78.26
N CYS A 56 37.47 55.49 78.54
CA CYS A 56 36.76 56.53 79.28
C CYS A 56 35.55 57.07 78.51
N VAL A 57 35.66 57.24 77.19
CA VAL A 57 34.54 57.60 76.31
C VAL A 57 33.49 56.49 76.30
N TYR A 58 33.94 55.24 76.08
CA TYR A 58 33.05 54.08 75.97
C TYR A 58 32.26 53.79 77.26
N LYS A 59 32.93 53.83 78.43
CA LYS A 59 32.30 53.57 79.73
C LYS A 59 31.30 54.65 80.15
N ASN A 60 31.43 55.87 79.62
CA ASN A 60 30.62 57.02 80.00
C ASN A 60 29.74 57.55 78.85
N ILE A 61 29.44 56.69 77.87
CA ILE A 61 28.75 57.07 76.64
C ILE A 61 27.33 57.60 76.84
N ARG A 62 26.72 57.34 78.00
CA ARG A 62 25.41 57.87 78.41
C ARG A 62 25.45 59.29 78.96
N GLN A 63 26.64 59.86 79.16
CA GLN A 63 26.79 61.23 79.62
C GLN A 63 26.59 62.19 78.45
N GLN A 64 25.71 63.17 78.61
CA GLN A 64 25.22 64.00 77.50
C GLN A 64 26.33 64.76 76.75
N PHE A 65 27.41 65.14 77.44
CA PHE A 65 28.54 65.81 76.80
C PHE A 65 29.39 64.85 75.93
N ILE A 66 29.42 63.55 76.24
CA ILE A 66 30.06 62.53 75.39
C ILE A 66 29.17 62.18 74.21
N VAL A 67 27.85 62.04 74.43
CA VAL A 67 26.85 61.85 73.35
C VAL A 67 26.98 62.98 72.31
N SER A 68 26.96 64.23 72.76
CA SER A 68 27.10 65.40 71.89
C SER A 68 28.46 65.45 71.17
N PHE A 69 29.53 64.97 71.82
CA PHE A 69 30.83 64.87 71.18
C PHE A 69 30.84 63.85 70.04
N ILE A 70 30.27 62.67 70.27
CA ILE A 70 30.21 61.59 69.28
C ILE A 70 29.32 62.01 68.10
N GLU A 71 28.12 62.54 68.37
CA GLU A 71 27.20 63.06 67.34
C GLU A 71 27.89 64.09 66.46
N LYS A 72 28.60 65.06 67.05
CA LYS A 72 29.30 66.10 66.28
C LYS A 72 30.40 65.54 65.38
N ASN A 73 31.07 64.47 65.78
CA ASN A 73 32.06 63.82 64.93
C ASN A 73 31.40 63.04 63.79
N ILE A 74 30.29 62.34 64.04
CA ILE A 74 29.54 61.63 63.00
C ILE A 74 28.95 62.63 61.98
N GLU A 75 28.36 63.75 62.42
CA GLU A 75 27.86 64.79 61.49
C GLU A 75 28.96 65.38 60.63
N GLN A 76 30.16 65.56 61.22
CA GLN A 76 31.32 66.02 60.47
C GLN A 76 31.72 65.00 59.38
N TRP A 77 31.80 63.70 59.71
CA TRP A 77 32.15 62.66 58.75
C TRP A 77 31.11 62.50 57.63
N LEU A 78 29.82 62.55 57.95
CA LEU A 78 28.76 62.50 56.93
C LEU A 78 28.82 63.71 55.99
N LYS A 79 29.17 64.88 56.51
CA LYS A 79 29.36 66.08 55.68
C LYS A 79 30.56 65.93 54.74
N GLU A 80 31.68 65.41 55.24
CA GLU A 80 32.88 65.15 54.43
C GLU A 80 32.59 64.16 53.28
N ILE A 81 31.83 63.09 53.57
CA ILE A 81 31.41 62.11 52.57
C ILE A 81 30.50 62.74 51.51
N ARG A 82 29.49 63.52 51.90
CA ARG A 82 28.59 64.20 50.95
C ARG A 82 29.34 65.13 50.00
N VAL A 83 30.26 65.94 50.53
CA VAL A 83 31.08 66.85 49.71
C VAL A 83 31.92 66.07 48.71
N SER A 84 32.51 64.95 49.13
CA SER A 84 33.31 64.12 48.23
C SER A 84 32.47 63.47 47.12
N ILE A 85 31.24 63.02 47.41
CA ILE A 85 30.33 62.50 46.38
C ILE A 85 29.98 63.59 45.35
N GLU A 86 29.61 64.79 45.81
CA GLU A 86 29.27 65.92 44.93
C GLU A 86 30.46 66.34 44.04
N GLU A 87 31.69 66.22 44.53
CA GLU A 87 32.91 66.52 43.77
C GLU A 87 33.16 65.50 42.65
N HIS A 88 32.95 64.21 42.91
CA HIS A 88 33.03 63.15 41.89
C HIS A 88 31.91 63.29 40.85
N GLU A 89 30.70 63.64 41.26
CA GLU A 89 29.59 63.88 40.33
C GLU A 89 29.87 65.06 39.38
N LYS A 90 30.47 66.15 39.88
CA LYS A 90 30.91 67.28 39.02
C LYS A 90 31.97 66.88 38.01
N GLN A 91 32.74 65.81 38.27
CA GLN A 91 33.73 65.26 37.35
C GLN A 91 33.09 64.29 36.33
N GLY A 92 31.77 64.18 36.29
CA GLY A 92 31.02 63.36 35.33
C GLY A 92 30.84 61.90 35.75
N ILE A 93 31.21 61.54 36.98
CA ILE A 93 31.02 60.18 37.53
C ILE A 93 29.56 60.01 37.96
N SER A 94 28.97 58.86 37.66
CA SER A 94 27.58 58.59 38.03
C SER A 94 27.41 58.57 39.56
N LYS A 95 26.23 59.00 40.06
CA LYS A 95 25.92 59.07 41.49
C LYS A 95 26.22 57.77 42.25
N SER A 96 25.88 56.63 41.65
CA SER A 96 26.11 55.30 42.25
C SER A 96 27.60 54.94 42.31
N GLU A 97 28.38 55.30 41.30
CA GLU A 97 29.82 55.05 41.25
C GLU A 97 30.60 55.99 42.18
N ALA A 98 30.21 57.27 42.23
CA ALA A 98 30.74 58.26 43.16
C ALA A 98 30.51 57.84 44.63
N LEU A 99 29.33 57.29 44.94
CA LEU A 99 29.01 56.74 46.26
C LEU A 99 29.94 55.56 46.62
N LEU A 100 30.13 54.61 45.71
CA LEU A 100 31.01 53.45 45.95
C LEU A 100 32.47 53.85 46.18
N LEU A 101 33.01 54.74 45.33
CA LEU A 101 34.38 55.21 45.45
C LEU A 101 34.61 55.95 46.78
N THR A 102 33.69 56.85 47.13
CA THR A 102 33.78 57.64 48.36
C THR A 102 33.64 56.77 49.60
N LEU A 103 32.68 55.84 49.64
CA LEU A 103 32.47 54.96 50.80
C LEU A 103 33.67 54.04 51.05
N SER A 104 34.30 53.52 50.00
CA SER A 104 35.50 52.66 50.11
C SER A 104 36.69 53.36 50.80
N GLN A 105 36.72 54.69 50.78
CA GLN A 105 37.80 55.50 51.37
C GLN A 105 37.35 56.26 52.62
N SER A 106 36.10 56.07 53.05
CA SER A 106 35.51 56.76 54.18
C SER A 106 35.83 56.07 55.52
N VAL A 107 35.55 56.76 56.62
CA VAL A 107 35.63 56.21 57.99
C VAL A 107 34.66 55.03 58.21
N PHE A 108 33.65 54.86 57.37
CA PHE A 108 32.66 53.77 57.47
C PHE A 108 33.00 52.57 56.58
N SER A 109 34.17 52.56 55.91
CA SER A 109 34.62 51.42 55.07
C SER A 109 34.56 50.07 55.80
N GLY A 110 34.94 50.02 57.08
CA GLY A 110 34.87 48.81 57.90
C GLY A 110 33.48 48.45 58.43
N ASN A 111 32.48 49.32 58.28
CA ASN A 111 31.09 49.05 58.68
C ASN A 111 30.11 49.91 57.87
N ILE A 112 29.73 49.41 56.69
CA ILE A 112 28.88 50.12 55.72
C ILE A 112 27.44 50.26 56.21
N ASP A 113 26.93 49.29 56.99
CA ASP A 113 25.59 49.37 57.58
C ASP A 113 25.44 50.58 58.49
N LEU A 114 26.50 50.88 59.25
CA LEU A 114 26.51 51.99 60.17
C LEU A 114 26.41 53.35 59.44
N PHE A 115 27.00 53.48 58.24
CA PHE A 115 26.83 54.68 57.42
C PHE A 115 25.36 54.90 57.07
N PHE A 116 24.70 53.89 56.51
CA PHE A 116 23.29 53.99 56.12
C PHE A 116 22.36 54.19 57.32
N LYS A 117 22.74 53.68 58.50
CA LYS A 117 22.02 53.90 59.77
C LYS A 117 22.20 55.32 60.33
N CYS A 118 23.30 56.00 60.02
CA CYS A 118 23.57 57.38 60.44
C CYS A 118 23.00 58.44 59.48
N THR A 119 22.62 58.05 58.26
CA THR A 119 21.99 58.94 57.27
C THR A 119 20.48 59.01 57.44
N ASP A 120 19.89 60.20 57.33
CA ASP A 120 18.43 60.41 57.45
C ASP A 120 17.61 59.93 56.22
N GLU A 121 18.18 59.07 55.36
CA GLU A 121 17.57 58.56 54.12
C GLU A 121 17.19 57.07 54.25
N ASN A 122 15.96 56.69 53.88
CA ASN A 122 15.48 55.31 53.96
C ASN A 122 15.91 54.51 52.73
N PHE A 123 16.93 53.66 52.87
CA PHE A 123 17.38 52.73 51.83
C PHE A 123 16.79 51.33 52.04
N SER A 124 16.47 50.62 50.96
CA SER A 124 16.01 49.23 51.06
C SER A 124 17.15 48.28 51.46
N SER A 125 16.81 47.20 52.17
CA SER A 125 17.73 46.10 52.52
C SER A 125 18.52 45.58 51.31
N ASP A 126 17.83 45.45 50.17
CA ASP A 126 18.41 44.91 48.95
C ASP A 126 19.42 45.88 48.34
N TYR A 127 19.15 47.19 48.39
CA TYR A 127 20.06 48.22 47.90
C TYR A 127 21.35 48.27 48.75
N VAL A 128 21.24 48.22 50.08
CA VAL A 128 22.40 48.18 50.98
C VAL A 128 23.23 46.91 50.74
N SER A 129 22.58 45.77 50.49
CA SER A 129 23.25 44.50 50.21
C SER A 129 24.03 44.53 48.90
N ILE A 130 23.46 45.13 47.84
CA ILE A 130 24.15 45.31 46.55
C ILE A 130 25.39 46.20 46.71
N ILE A 131 25.28 47.30 47.46
CA ILE A 131 26.42 48.20 47.71
C ILE A 131 27.54 47.49 48.48
N LYS A 132 27.23 46.65 49.46
CA LYS A 132 28.24 45.84 50.18
C LYS A 132 28.97 44.88 49.25
N ILE A 133 28.23 44.17 48.41
CA ILE A 133 28.82 43.22 47.44
C ILE A 133 29.74 43.96 46.48
N ALA A 134 29.30 45.12 45.97
CA ALA A 134 30.10 45.95 45.08
C ALA A 134 31.38 46.47 45.76
N LEU A 135 31.32 46.86 47.04
CA LEU A 135 32.50 47.32 47.80
C LEU A 135 33.47 46.17 48.12
N GLN A 136 32.98 44.98 48.47
CA GLN A 136 33.83 43.79 48.65
C GLN A 136 34.59 43.44 47.36
N TYR A 137 33.93 43.56 46.21
CA TYR A 137 34.56 43.35 44.92
C TYR A 137 35.65 44.40 44.63
N LEU A 138 35.42 45.67 45.00
CA LEU A 138 36.42 46.74 44.86
C LEU A 138 37.61 46.59 45.82
N GLU A 139 37.41 46.13 47.05
CA GLU A 139 38.50 45.81 47.99
C GLU A 139 39.35 44.62 47.53
N GLN A 140 38.71 43.55 47.01
CA GLN A 140 39.42 42.43 46.40
C GLN A 140 40.26 42.89 45.21
N LYS A 141 39.75 43.83 44.41
CA LYS A 141 40.49 44.42 43.28
C LYS A 141 41.66 45.30 43.73
N LYS A 142 41.53 46.08 44.82
CA LYS A 142 42.63 46.88 45.39
C LYS A 142 43.73 46.03 46.04
N ASN A 143 43.38 44.92 46.69
CA ASN A 143 44.35 43.99 47.27
C ASN A 143 45.21 43.28 46.21
N ILE A 144 44.73 43.21 44.96
CA ILE A 144 45.50 42.71 43.82
C ILE A 144 46.56 43.73 43.36
N ASP A 145 46.30 45.04 43.50
CA ASP A 145 47.23 46.10 43.07
C ASP A 145 48.34 46.42 44.10
N VAL A 146 48.16 46.11 45.39
CA VAL A 146 49.17 46.41 46.45
C VAL A 146 50.28 45.36 46.55
N LEU A 147 50.04 44.12 46.10
CA LEU A 147 51.06 43.06 46.06
C LEU A 147 52.11 43.24 44.94
N ALA A 148 52.02 44.31 44.14
CA ALA A 148 52.92 44.58 43.03
C ALA A 148 54.26 45.24 43.43
N ASN A 149 54.49 45.58 44.70
CA ASN A 149 55.76 46.19 45.16
C ASN A 149 56.30 45.50 46.41
N THR A 150 56.88 44.31 46.25
CA THR A 150 58.09 43.90 46.98
C THR A 150 58.66 42.67 46.28
N ASP A 151 59.84 42.84 45.70
CA ASP A 151 60.61 41.80 45.04
C ASP A 151 60.80 40.59 45.97
N THR A 152 60.38 39.39 45.53
CA THR A 152 61.12 38.11 45.59
C THR A 152 60.24 36.91 45.23
N ASN A 153 60.23 36.51 43.95
CA ASN A 153 60.34 35.12 43.43
C ASN A 153 59.79 35.02 41.99
N ASN A 154 60.70 35.02 41.01
CA ASN A 154 60.48 35.39 39.60
C ASN A 154 60.14 34.23 38.62
N LEU A 155 59.59 33.09 39.07
CA LEU A 155 59.28 31.98 38.14
C LEU A 155 57.78 31.63 38.05
N GLU A 156 57.06 31.45 39.15
CA GLU A 156 55.62 31.10 39.09
C GLU A 156 54.70 32.25 38.64
N ILE A 157 55.11 33.51 38.83
CA ILE A 157 54.28 34.69 38.48
C ILE A 157 54.30 34.94 36.96
N ASN A 158 55.40 34.64 36.27
CA ASN A 158 55.50 34.84 34.82
C ASN A 158 54.69 33.79 34.04
N GLU A 159 54.63 32.54 34.52
CA GLU A 159 53.77 31.51 33.92
C GLU A 159 52.29 31.86 34.07
N LYS A 160 51.84 32.23 35.28
CA LYS A 160 50.43 32.61 35.50
C LYS A 160 50.02 33.89 34.76
N ARG A 161 50.95 34.84 34.54
CA ARG A 161 50.70 36.05 33.76
C ARG A 161 50.61 35.76 32.26
N GLY A 162 51.42 34.83 31.75
CA GLY A 162 51.32 34.31 30.38
C GLY A 162 50.00 33.57 30.14
N GLU A 163 49.57 32.75 31.10
CA GLU A 163 48.26 32.07 31.05
C GLU A 163 47.10 33.07 31.07
N LEU A 164 47.16 34.12 31.89
CA LEU A 164 46.11 35.14 31.96
C LEU A 164 46.00 35.96 30.66
N ILE A 165 47.13 36.30 30.03
CA ILE A 165 47.16 36.99 28.73
C ILE A 165 46.59 36.08 27.65
N SER A 166 46.99 34.81 27.61
CA SER A 166 46.43 33.82 26.68
C SER A 166 44.93 33.64 26.86
N GLN A 167 44.44 33.60 28.11
CA GLN A 167 43.00 33.52 28.39
C GLN A 167 42.27 34.79 27.96
N LYS A 168 42.86 35.98 28.12
CA LYS A 168 42.26 37.26 27.72
C LYS A 168 42.17 37.41 26.20
N ASP A 169 43.20 36.96 25.48
CA ASP A 169 43.20 36.90 24.01
C ASP A 169 42.14 35.92 23.50
N LYS A 170 42.00 34.76 24.18
CA LYS A 170 40.97 33.77 23.88
C LYS A 170 39.55 34.29 24.13
N ILE A 171 39.34 35.07 25.19
CA ILE A 171 38.05 35.75 25.46
C ILE A 171 37.76 36.79 24.38
N ALA A 172 38.76 37.57 23.94
CA ALA A 172 38.57 38.55 22.87
C ALA A 172 38.20 37.86 21.54
N GLU A 173 38.84 36.75 21.20
CA GLU A 173 38.55 35.95 20.01
C GLU A 173 37.15 35.29 20.09
N LEU A 174 36.78 34.76 21.25
CA LEU A 174 35.44 34.23 21.51
C LEU A 174 34.36 35.31 21.42
N SER A 175 34.63 36.53 21.88
CA SER A 175 33.69 37.65 21.77
C SER A 175 33.48 38.09 20.32
N LYS A 176 34.54 38.06 19.50
CA LYS A 176 34.49 38.38 18.07
C LYS A 176 33.69 37.32 17.30
N THR A 177 33.96 36.05 17.56
CA THR A 177 33.23 34.93 16.94
C THR A 177 31.75 34.92 17.35
N ALA A 178 31.42 35.23 18.61
CA ALA A 178 30.03 35.39 19.05
C ALA A 178 29.31 36.53 18.29
N SER A 179 29.98 37.67 18.06
CA SER A 179 29.42 38.77 17.25
C SER A 179 29.18 38.38 15.78
N GLU A 180 30.10 37.62 15.18
CA GLU A 180 29.95 37.11 13.81
C GLU A 180 28.83 36.08 13.69
N LEU A 181 28.69 35.18 14.67
CA LEU A 181 27.59 34.22 14.74
C LEU A 181 26.24 34.93 14.89
N GLN A 182 26.14 35.97 15.73
CA GLN A 182 24.91 36.76 15.86
C GLN A 182 24.49 37.41 14.53
N LYS A 183 25.45 37.94 13.76
CA LYS A 183 25.16 38.52 12.43
C LYS A 183 24.66 37.46 11.45
N LYS A 184 25.25 36.26 11.46
CA LYS A 184 24.80 35.13 10.62
C LYS A 184 23.41 34.65 11.03
N LEU A 185 23.11 34.62 12.32
CA LEU A 185 21.81 34.22 12.85
C LEU A 185 20.70 35.17 12.39
N ASN A 186 20.91 36.49 12.54
CA ASN A 186 19.96 37.49 12.05
C ASN A 186 19.76 37.44 10.52
N LEU A 187 20.82 37.12 9.75
CA LEU A 187 20.70 36.95 8.29
C LEU A 187 19.88 35.70 7.95
N ASN A 188 20.11 34.59 8.65
CA ASN A 188 19.35 33.35 8.45
C ASN A 188 17.88 33.52 8.83
N GLU A 189 17.56 34.25 9.89
CA GLU A 189 16.17 34.58 10.26
C GLU A 189 15.46 35.35 9.15
N LYS A 190 16.16 36.29 8.50
CA LYS A 190 15.62 37.05 7.37
C LYS A 190 15.35 36.16 6.16
N ILE A 191 16.31 35.30 5.80
CA ILE A 191 16.15 34.33 4.69
C ILE A 191 15.00 33.37 4.98
N TYR A 192 14.87 32.92 6.23
CA TYR A 192 13.76 32.04 6.64
C TYR A 192 12.41 32.73 6.48
N ALA A 193 12.28 34.00 6.86
CA ALA A 193 11.03 34.77 6.67
C ALA A 193 10.67 34.92 5.19
N GLU A 194 11.64 35.27 4.33
CA GLU A 194 11.43 35.44 2.89
C GLU A 194 11.06 34.10 2.21
N THR A 195 11.71 33.01 2.59
CA THR A 195 11.41 31.66 2.06
C THR A 195 10.06 31.15 2.52
N ALA A 196 9.65 31.40 3.77
CA ALA A 196 8.33 31.05 4.28
C ALA A 196 7.20 31.79 3.53
N GLU A 197 7.40 33.07 3.19
CA GLU A 197 6.44 33.84 2.40
C GLU A 197 6.33 33.35 0.96
N LEU A 198 7.47 33.03 0.33
CA LEU A 198 7.50 32.43 -1.01
C LEU A 198 6.77 31.08 -1.04
N LEU A 199 7.03 30.24 -0.03
CA LEU A 199 6.42 28.92 0.09
C LEU A 199 4.90 29.04 0.23
N LYS A 200 4.41 29.98 1.04
CA LYS A 200 2.97 30.27 1.16
C LYS A 200 2.35 30.64 -0.20
N ASN A 201 3.00 31.51 -0.98
CA ASN A 201 2.50 31.92 -2.30
C ASN A 201 2.45 30.74 -3.29
N ILE A 202 3.52 29.94 -3.35
CA ILE A 202 3.57 28.73 -4.20
C ILE A 202 2.48 27.73 -3.79
N THR A 203 2.19 27.61 -2.49
CA THR A 203 1.16 26.69 -1.98
C THR A 203 -0.23 27.12 -2.48
N VAL A 204 -0.54 28.42 -2.43
CA VAL A 204 -1.81 28.96 -2.95
C VAL A 204 -1.93 28.76 -4.46
N GLU A 205 -0.85 29.00 -5.23
CA GLU A 205 -0.84 28.74 -6.67
C GLU A 205 -1.05 27.26 -7.00
N LYS A 206 -0.41 26.35 -6.24
CA LYS A 206 -0.59 24.91 -6.39
C LYS A 206 -2.05 24.50 -6.17
N GLU A 207 -2.69 25.01 -5.12
CA GLU A 207 -4.11 24.74 -4.83
C GLU A 207 -5.02 25.23 -5.97
N GLN A 208 -4.77 26.44 -6.49
CA GLN A 208 -5.52 26.97 -7.63
C GLN A 208 -5.35 26.13 -8.90
N LEU A 209 -4.14 25.63 -9.16
CA LEU A 209 -3.88 24.75 -10.30
C LEU A 209 -4.54 23.38 -10.12
N GLN A 210 -4.57 22.83 -8.91
CA GLN A 210 -5.27 21.58 -8.61
C GLN A 210 -6.77 21.70 -8.86
N ILE A 211 -7.40 22.81 -8.46
CA ILE A 211 -8.82 23.06 -8.73
C ILE A 211 -9.09 23.13 -10.24
N LYS A 212 -8.26 23.87 -11.01
CA LYS A 212 -8.40 23.95 -12.47
C LYS A 212 -8.21 22.61 -13.16
N LEU A 213 -7.29 21.79 -12.67
CA LEU A 213 -7.04 20.45 -13.20
C LEU A 213 -8.23 19.52 -12.94
N ALA A 214 -8.86 19.60 -11.76
CA ALA A 214 -10.06 18.83 -11.44
C ALA A 214 -11.22 19.21 -12.36
N ASP A 215 -11.49 20.50 -12.56
CA ASP A 215 -12.54 21.00 -13.46
C ASP A 215 -12.30 20.56 -14.92
N ALA A 216 -11.05 20.66 -15.40
CA ALA A 216 -10.71 20.21 -16.74
C ALA A 216 -10.90 18.68 -16.92
N ASN A 217 -10.55 17.89 -15.91
CA ASN A 217 -10.75 16.44 -15.95
C ASN A 217 -12.24 16.05 -15.98
N GLU A 218 -13.08 16.76 -15.23
CA GLU A 218 -14.53 16.55 -15.25
C GLU A 218 -15.12 16.88 -16.61
N GLN A 219 -14.70 18.00 -17.23
CA GLN A 219 -15.13 18.37 -18.58
C GLN A 219 -14.69 17.33 -19.63
N ILE A 220 -13.47 16.80 -19.52
CA ILE A 220 -12.99 15.72 -20.39
C ILE A 220 -13.83 14.45 -20.21
N HIS A 221 -14.17 14.08 -18.97
CA HIS A 221 -15.00 12.91 -18.70
C HIS A 221 -16.38 13.05 -19.36
N VAL A 222 -17.05 14.20 -19.16
CA VAL A 222 -18.35 14.49 -19.76
C VAL A 222 -18.27 14.46 -21.29
N ALA A 223 -17.22 15.02 -21.88
CA ALA A 223 -17.03 15.02 -23.33
C ALA A 223 -16.82 13.59 -23.89
N ARG A 224 -16.04 12.75 -23.18
CA ARG A 224 -15.81 11.35 -23.56
C ARG A 224 -17.09 10.52 -23.51
N SER A 225 -17.91 10.66 -22.47
CA SER A 225 -19.19 9.96 -22.37
C SER A 225 -20.14 10.35 -23.52
N LYS A 226 -20.18 11.64 -23.89
CA LYS A 226 -20.98 12.10 -25.03
C LYS A 226 -20.47 11.55 -26.37
N LEU A 227 -19.15 11.50 -26.57
CA LEU A 227 -18.55 10.93 -27.78
C LEU A 227 -18.84 9.44 -27.92
N SER A 228 -18.78 8.68 -26.83
CA SER A 228 -19.15 7.25 -26.83
C SER A 228 -20.60 7.08 -27.28
N ALA A 229 -21.54 7.79 -26.64
CA ALA A 229 -22.96 7.69 -26.98
C ALA A 229 -23.25 8.06 -28.45
N MET A 230 -22.61 9.12 -28.96
CA MET A 230 -22.75 9.49 -30.38
C MET A 230 -22.13 8.46 -31.34
N SER A 231 -21.03 7.82 -30.94
CA SER A 231 -20.40 6.76 -31.73
C SER A 231 -21.31 5.53 -31.82
N ASP A 232 -21.93 5.13 -30.70
CA ASP A 232 -22.84 3.98 -30.65
C ASP A 232 -24.09 4.23 -31.50
N GLU A 233 -24.65 5.45 -31.43
CA GLU A 233 -25.78 5.86 -32.27
C GLU A 233 -25.42 5.87 -33.75
N LEU A 234 -24.23 6.37 -34.11
CA LEU A 234 -23.76 6.40 -35.49
C LEU A 234 -23.55 4.97 -36.05
N GLU A 235 -22.96 4.08 -35.26
CA GLU A 235 -22.79 2.67 -35.64
C GLU A 235 -24.15 2.00 -35.87
N HIS A 236 -25.12 2.23 -35.00
CA HIS A 236 -26.49 1.74 -35.19
C HIS A 236 -27.10 2.22 -36.53
N PHE A 237 -26.92 3.49 -36.89
CA PHE A 237 -27.38 4.00 -38.20
C PHE A 237 -26.62 3.37 -39.38
N TYR A 238 -25.31 3.16 -39.27
CA TYR A 238 -24.55 2.45 -40.30
C TYR A 238 -25.03 1.01 -40.48
N GLN A 239 -25.41 0.34 -39.39
CA GLN A 239 -25.99 -1.01 -39.42
C GLN A 239 -27.31 -1.02 -40.19
N LEU A 240 -28.25 -0.12 -39.87
CA LEU A 240 -29.53 0.00 -40.56
C LEU A 240 -29.35 0.35 -42.05
N ALA A 241 -28.37 1.20 -42.38
CA ALA A 241 -28.10 1.63 -43.75
C ALA A 241 -27.70 0.46 -44.67
N LYS A 242 -27.02 -0.57 -44.16
CA LYS A 242 -26.65 -1.79 -44.94
C LYS A 242 -27.88 -2.53 -45.49
N PHE A 243 -29.00 -2.46 -44.78
CA PHE A 243 -30.28 -3.08 -45.18
C PHE A 243 -31.29 -2.05 -45.69
N SER A 244 -30.85 -0.84 -46.00
CA SER A 244 -31.73 0.19 -46.54
C SER A 244 -32.26 -0.24 -47.90
N ASP A 245 -33.56 -0.06 -48.12
CA ASP A 245 -34.22 -0.36 -49.38
C ASP A 245 -34.06 0.79 -50.39
N VAL A 246 -32.94 1.50 -50.38
CA VAL A 246 -32.71 2.66 -51.25
C VAL A 246 -32.05 2.19 -52.53
N LYS A 247 -32.85 1.80 -53.53
CA LYS A 247 -32.34 1.78 -54.90
C LYS A 247 -32.32 3.22 -55.40
N ALA A 248 -31.16 3.68 -55.87
CA ALA A 248 -31.07 4.90 -56.66
C ALA A 248 -32.12 4.77 -57.77
N PHE A 249 -33.17 5.59 -57.71
CA PHE A 249 -34.00 5.83 -58.87
C PHE A 249 -33.03 6.33 -59.93
N ALA A 250 -32.66 5.48 -60.89
CA ALA A 250 -31.96 5.93 -62.06
C ALA A 250 -32.92 6.94 -62.71
N LEU A 251 -32.60 8.22 -62.53
CA LEU A 251 -33.29 9.32 -63.19
C LEU A 251 -33.26 9.03 -64.69
N ASP A 252 -34.46 8.98 -65.27
CA ASP A 252 -34.75 9.08 -66.69
C ASP A 252 -33.78 8.37 -67.64
N ASP A 253 -34.15 7.15 -68.03
CA ASP A 253 -33.95 6.80 -69.43
C ASP A 253 -34.95 7.63 -70.23
N SER A 254 -34.51 8.82 -70.67
CA SER A 254 -35.31 9.89 -71.32
C SER A 254 -36.06 9.51 -72.61
N GLU A 255 -36.13 8.22 -72.96
CA GLU A 255 -36.68 7.70 -74.20
C GLU A 255 -38.22 7.58 -74.17
N TYR A 256 -38.86 7.45 -72.99
CA TYR A 256 -40.32 7.25 -72.87
C TYR A 256 -40.97 8.25 -71.90
N ARG A 257 -42.17 8.74 -72.25
CA ARG A 257 -42.91 9.73 -71.44
C ARG A 257 -43.72 9.12 -70.28
N PHE A 258 -44.08 7.84 -70.37
CA PHE A 258 -44.94 7.19 -69.37
C PHE A 258 -44.35 5.88 -68.89
N THR A 259 -44.56 5.59 -67.61
CA THR A 259 -44.20 4.32 -66.99
C THR A 259 -45.41 3.81 -66.21
N SER A 260 -45.84 2.59 -66.52
CA SER A 260 -47.05 2.02 -65.92
C SER A 260 -46.86 0.57 -65.49
N VAL A 261 -47.49 0.23 -64.38
CA VAL A 261 -47.69 -1.15 -63.94
C VAL A 261 -48.87 -1.72 -64.73
N CYS A 262 -48.62 -2.82 -65.44
CA CYS A 262 -49.63 -3.49 -66.25
C CYS A 262 -49.80 -4.96 -65.84
N GLN A 263 -50.99 -5.49 -66.11
CA GLN A 263 -51.29 -6.91 -66.02
C GLN A 263 -51.46 -7.50 -67.41
N VAL A 264 -50.82 -8.63 -67.66
CA VAL A 264 -50.96 -9.39 -68.89
C VAL A 264 -52.36 -10.02 -68.93
N ARG A 265 -53.12 -9.74 -69.98
CA ARG A 265 -54.47 -10.27 -70.21
C ARG A 265 -54.58 -10.80 -71.63
N ILE A 266 -55.28 -11.91 -71.81
CA ILE A 266 -55.63 -12.42 -73.14
C ILE A 266 -56.97 -11.79 -73.53
N ASN A 267 -57.02 -11.12 -74.68
CA ASN A 267 -58.28 -10.54 -75.15
C ASN A 267 -59.20 -11.61 -75.76
N SER A 268 -60.44 -11.24 -76.08
CA SER A 268 -61.45 -12.13 -76.69
C SER A 268 -61.06 -12.74 -78.05
N VAL A 269 -59.98 -12.25 -78.66
CA VAL A 269 -59.43 -12.72 -79.95
C VAL A 269 -58.12 -13.51 -79.75
N GLY A 270 -57.77 -13.87 -78.52
CA GLY A 270 -56.59 -14.68 -78.19
C GLY A 270 -55.24 -13.94 -78.26
N LYS A 271 -55.24 -12.61 -78.37
CA LYS A 271 -54.00 -11.80 -78.37
C LYS A 271 -53.68 -11.25 -76.99
N LEU A 272 -52.41 -11.30 -76.61
CA LEU A 272 -51.90 -10.69 -75.38
C LEU A 272 -52.03 -9.16 -75.42
N ARG A 273 -52.53 -8.60 -74.31
CA ARG A 273 -52.61 -7.17 -74.04
C ARG A 273 -52.10 -6.90 -72.63
N LEU A 274 -51.64 -5.68 -72.43
CA LEU A 274 -51.18 -5.17 -71.15
C LEU A 274 -52.26 -4.25 -70.59
N THR A 275 -53.11 -4.73 -69.68
CA THR A 275 -54.08 -3.86 -68.99
C THR A 275 -53.34 -2.98 -68.00
N ARG A 276 -53.47 -1.67 -68.15
CA ARG A 276 -52.82 -0.67 -67.29
C ARG A 276 -53.56 -0.57 -65.96
N ILE A 277 -52.83 -0.76 -64.86
CA ILE A 277 -53.41 -0.81 -63.52
C ILE A 277 -53.03 0.42 -62.69
N ALA A 278 -51.77 0.82 -62.77
CA ALA A 278 -51.23 1.95 -62.05
C ALA A 278 -50.14 2.63 -62.87
N ASP A 279 -49.88 3.89 -62.56
CA ASP A 279 -48.78 4.67 -63.09
C ASP A 279 -47.73 4.89 -62.03
N ILE A 280 -46.48 4.93 -62.43
CA ILE A 280 -45.38 5.35 -61.57
C ILE A 280 -45.14 6.83 -61.82
N LYS A 281 -45.44 7.66 -60.82
CA LYS A 281 -45.24 9.11 -60.87
C LYS A 281 -44.47 9.54 -59.64
N ASN A 282 -43.33 10.20 -59.83
CA ASN A 282 -42.47 10.68 -58.74
C ASN A 282 -42.11 9.61 -57.69
N GLY A 283 -41.94 8.35 -58.11
CA GLY A 283 -41.63 7.24 -57.19
C GLY A 283 -42.82 6.68 -56.42
N GLU A 284 -44.05 7.02 -56.81
CA GLU A 284 -45.29 6.55 -56.20
C GLU A 284 -46.17 5.82 -57.23
N LEU A 285 -46.80 4.73 -56.80
CA LEU A 285 -47.83 4.01 -57.53
C LEU A 285 -49.17 4.73 -57.38
N VAL A 286 -49.60 5.34 -58.48
CA VAL A 286 -50.90 6.01 -58.58
C VAL A 286 -51.83 5.13 -59.38
N ARG A 287 -52.97 4.75 -58.79
CA ARG A 287 -53.98 3.93 -59.49
C ARG A 287 -54.40 4.60 -60.79
N PHE A 288 -54.36 3.84 -61.88
CA PHE A 288 -54.88 4.32 -63.16
C PHE A 288 -56.40 4.23 -63.16
N MET A 289 -57.04 5.30 -63.59
CA MET A 289 -58.48 5.37 -63.84
C MET A 289 -58.68 6.08 -65.18
N GLN A 290 -59.34 5.40 -66.13
CA GLN A 290 -59.69 6.01 -67.40
C GLN A 290 -60.67 7.16 -67.15
N ASN A 291 -60.34 8.34 -67.64
CA ASN A 291 -61.22 9.50 -67.62
C ASN A 291 -62.27 9.32 -68.72
N GLU A 292 -63.53 9.14 -68.33
CA GLU A 292 -64.64 8.96 -69.29
C GLU A 292 -64.97 10.24 -70.07
N ASP A 293 -64.56 11.42 -69.56
CA ASP A 293 -64.77 12.71 -70.23
C ASP A 293 -63.69 13.03 -71.29
N ALA A 294 -62.68 12.17 -71.44
CA ALA A 294 -61.59 12.31 -72.39
C ALA A 294 -61.54 11.15 -73.41
N PRO A 295 -60.99 11.35 -74.61
CA PRO A 295 -60.82 10.27 -75.59
C PRO A 295 -60.08 9.06 -74.99
N LYS A 296 -60.48 7.83 -75.34
CA LYS A 296 -59.89 6.57 -74.82
C LYS A 296 -58.51 6.23 -75.41
N TYR A 297 -57.85 7.21 -76.03
CA TYR A 297 -56.59 7.10 -76.74
C TYR A 297 -55.53 7.97 -76.05
N PHE A 298 -54.28 7.89 -76.50
CA PHE A 298 -53.17 8.66 -75.94
C PHE A 298 -52.91 8.29 -74.47
N GLU A 299 -52.75 9.29 -73.60
CA GLU A 299 -52.44 9.08 -72.18
C GLU A 299 -53.59 8.47 -71.37
N ASN A 300 -54.83 8.52 -71.87
CA ASN A 300 -56.04 8.02 -71.19
C ASN A 300 -56.38 6.56 -71.53
N ARG A 301 -55.44 5.86 -72.18
CA ARG A 301 -55.59 4.48 -72.59
C ARG A 301 -55.45 3.52 -71.40
N ASP A 302 -56.37 2.56 -71.32
CA ASP A 302 -56.47 1.54 -70.27
C ASP A 302 -55.72 0.23 -70.58
N TRP A 303 -55.21 0.07 -71.82
CA TRP A 303 -54.40 -1.08 -72.19
C TRP A 303 -53.32 -0.75 -73.23
N LEU A 304 -52.18 -1.43 -73.17
CA LEU A 304 -51.05 -1.30 -74.11
C LEU A 304 -50.87 -2.59 -74.91
N PHE A 305 -50.14 -2.50 -76.02
CA PHE A 305 -49.77 -3.67 -76.81
C PHE A 305 -48.65 -4.43 -76.12
N TRP A 306 -48.80 -5.76 -76.01
CA TRP A 306 -47.73 -6.62 -75.53
C TRP A 306 -46.67 -6.80 -76.64
N ARG A 307 -45.39 -6.57 -76.32
CA ARG A 307 -44.25 -6.79 -77.22
C ARG A 307 -43.18 -7.67 -76.61
N ASP A 308 -42.85 -7.40 -75.35
CA ASP A 308 -41.81 -8.05 -74.55
C ASP A 308 -42.24 -8.13 -73.07
N GLY A 309 -41.48 -8.88 -72.26
CA GLY A 309 -41.78 -9.15 -70.86
C GLY A 309 -42.58 -10.45 -70.63
N PRO A 310 -43.17 -10.64 -69.44
CA PRO A 310 -43.91 -11.86 -69.11
C PRO A 310 -45.11 -12.06 -70.05
N SER A 311 -45.36 -13.31 -70.45
CA SER A 311 -46.46 -13.70 -71.35
C SER A 311 -47.59 -14.47 -70.66
N GLU A 312 -47.41 -14.82 -69.38
CA GLU A 312 -48.38 -15.57 -68.59
C GLU A 312 -49.61 -14.71 -68.28
N GLU A 313 -50.81 -15.26 -68.46
CA GLU A 313 -52.04 -14.53 -68.13
C GLU A 313 -52.11 -14.23 -66.64
N GLY A 314 -52.39 -12.97 -66.30
CA GLY A 314 -52.43 -12.49 -64.92
C GLY A 314 -51.09 -12.00 -64.38
N ALA A 315 -49.97 -12.24 -65.06
CA ALA A 315 -48.66 -11.74 -64.67
C ALA A 315 -48.63 -10.20 -64.62
N ILE A 316 -47.93 -9.66 -63.63
CA ILE A 316 -47.81 -8.22 -63.41
C ILE A 316 -46.36 -7.80 -63.67
N GLY A 317 -46.19 -6.66 -64.31
CA GLY A 317 -44.88 -6.09 -64.61
C GLY A 317 -44.96 -4.59 -64.85
N VAL A 318 -43.80 -3.98 -65.09
CA VAL A 318 -43.67 -2.55 -65.39
C VAL A 318 -43.28 -2.39 -66.86
N TRP A 319 -43.96 -1.49 -67.56
CA TRP A 319 -43.63 -1.13 -68.94
C TRP A 319 -43.46 0.38 -69.07
N ASN A 320 -42.38 0.77 -69.74
CA ASN A 320 -42.19 2.13 -70.24
C ASN A 320 -42.91 2.23 -71.59
N TRP A 321 -43.62 3.32 -71.83
CA TRP A 321 -44.37 3.49 -73.06
C TRP A 321 -44.50 4.96 -73.46
N ASP A 322 -44.74 5.16 -74.74
CA ASP A 322 -44.95 6.48 -75.32
C ASP A 322 -46.06 6.41 -76.38
N VAL A 323 -46.64 7.56 -76.68
CA VAL A 323 -47.82 7.67 -77.54
C VAL A 323 -47.82 8.90 -78.45
N GLY A 324 -47.71 8.66 -79.76
CA GLY A 324 -47.76 9.71 -80.78
C GLY A 324 -49.07 9.70 -81.57
N PHE A 325 -49.25 10.67 -82.46
CA PHE A 325 -50.31 10.62 -83.46
C PHE A 325 -50.04 9.50 -84.46
N ASN A 326 -51.06 8.72 -84.79
CA ASN A 326 -50.96 7.75 -85.86
C ASN A 326 -50.80 8.47 -87.21
N ARG A 327 -49.79 8.05 -88.00
CA ARG A 327 -49.45 8.68 -89.29
C ARG A 327 -50.56 8.56 -90.34
N ASN A 328 -51.44 7.58 -90.19
CA ASN A 328 -52.55 7.32 -91.13
C ASN A 328 -53.88 7.95 -90.70
N ASP A 329 -54.05 8.25 -89.41
CA ASP A 329 -55.27 8.85 -88.84
C ASP A 329 -54.94 9.59 -87.54
N SER A 330 -54.95 10.93 -87.60
CA SER A 330 -54.62 11.79 -86.45
C SER A 330 -55.64 11.75 -85.31
N THR A 331 -56.80 11.10 -85.49
CA THR A 331 -57.77 10.87 -84.40
C THR A 331 -57.44 9.62 -83.58
N THR A 332 -56.47 8.81 -84.02
CA THR A 332 -56.00 7.61 -83.33
C THR A 332 -54.54 7.75 -82.88
N ASP A 333 -54.18 6.94 -81.90
CA ASP A 333 -52.85 6.94 -81.31
C ASP A 333 -51.93 5.84 -81.89
N TYR A 334 -50.63 6.12 -81.91
CA TYR A 334 -49.59 5.12 -82.14
C TYR A 334 -48.81 4.92 -80.84
N VAL A 335 -48.97 3.74 -80.25
CA VAL A 335 -48.40 3.38 -78.95
C VAL A 335 -47.21 2.45 -79.12
N ILE A 336 -46.11 2.78 -78.45
CA ILE A 336 -44.94 1.91 -78.28
C ILE A 336 -44.76 1.60 -76.80
N SER A 337 -44.39 0.37 -76.48
CA SER A 337 -44.20 -0.13 -75.13
C SER A 337 -42.96 -1.03 -75.10
N ARG A 338 -42.22 -0.97 -74.00
CA ARG A 338 -41.05 -1.79 -73.70
C ARG A 338 -41.09 -2.22 -72.24
N TYR A 339 -40.80 -3.48 -71.97
CA TYR A 339 -40.73 -4.02 -70.61
C TYR A 339 -39.56 -3.42 -69.84
N ASN A 340 -39.81 -3.01 -68.61
CA ASN A 340 -38.80 -2.45 -67.71
C ASN A 340 -38.50 -3.45 -66.58
N GLU A 341 -37.36 -4.11 -66.69
CA GLU A 341 -36.90 -5.09 -65.70
C GLU A 341 -36.20 -4.48 -64.48
N HIS A 342 -35.81 -3.20 -64.55
CA HIS A 342 -35.07 -2.52 -63.47
C HIS A 342 -35.99 -1.99 -62.37
N ILE A 343 -37.25 -1.73 -62.71
CA ILE A 343 -38.25 -1.25 -61.77
C ILE A 343 -38.96 -2.45 -61.13
N ILE A 344 -38.72 -2.64 -59.83
CA ILE A 344 -39.29 -3.72 -59.04
C ILE A 344 -40.29 -3.14 -58.05
N ILE A 345 -41.55 -3.55 -58.16
CA ILE A 345 -42.61 -3.22 -57.20
C ILE A 345 -42.61 -4.20 -56.02
N THR A 346 -43.22 -3.81 -54.90
CA THR A 346 -43.32 -4.67 -53.71
C THR A 346 -44.76 -5.17 -53.52
N GLU A 347 -44.95 -6.48 -53.53
CA GLU A 347 -46.21 -7.15 -53.16
C GLU A 347 -46.26 -7.33 -51.64
N ILE A 348 -47.42 -7.08 -51.03
CA ILE A 348 -47.65 -7.24 -49.59
C ILE A 348 -48.43 -8.54 -49.38
N LYS A 349 -47.84 -9.48 -48.63
CA LYS A 349 -48.48 -10.73 -48.21
C LYS A 349 -48.79 -10.67 -46.72
N GLU A 350 -50.07 -10.50 -46.42
CA GLU A 350 -50.57 -10.45 -45.04
C GLU A 350 -50.82 -11.88 -44.53
N ILE A 351 -50.13 -12.27 -43.46
CA ILE A 351 -50.22 -13.60 -42.84
C ILE A 351 -51.11 -13.49 -41.61
N LEU A 352 -52.35 -13.95 -41.75
CA LEU A 352 -53.38 -13.81 -40.70
C LEU A 352 -53.20 -14.76 -39.52
N THR A 353 -52.27 -15.72 -39.61
CA THR A 353 -51.97 -16.68 -38.54
C THR A 353 -50.88 -16.21 -37.58
N CYS A 354 -50.26 -15.07 -37.85
CA CYS A 354 -49.18 -14.52 -37.04
C CYS A 354 -49.67 -13.24 -36.36
N ASP A 355 -49.41 -13.11 -35.06
CA ASP A 355 -49.74 -11.92 -34.27
C ASP A 355 -48.49 -11.17 -33.78
N CYS A 356 -47.30 -11.73 -34.02
CA CYS A 356 -46.03 -11.11 -33.67
C CYS A 356 -44.94 -11.39 -34.73
N ILE A 357 -43.84 -10.63 -34.62
CA ILE A 357 -42.71 -10.70 -35.56
C ILE A 357 -41.95 -12.04 -35.46
N ASP A 358 -41.91 -12.65 -34.28
CA ASP A 358 -41.33 -13.99 -34.06
C ASP A 358 -42.08 -15.07 -34.84
N GLU A 359 -43.41 -15.10 -34.73
CA GLU A 359 -44.26 -16.04 -35.46
C GLU A 359 -44.13 -15.84 -36.98
N LEU A 360 -44.02 -14.59 -37.43
CA LEU A 360 -43.79 -14.28 -38.84
C LEU A 360 -42.41 -14.78 -39.31
N ALA A 361 -41.36 -14.58 -38.51
CA ALA A 361 -40.01 -15.05 -38.81
C ALA A 361 -39.95 -16.59 -38.90
N HIS A 362 -40.60 -17.29 -37.97
CA HIS A 362 -40.76 -18.74 -38.02
C HIS A 362 -41.55 -19.19 -39.25
N TYR A 363 -42.65 -18.50 -39.57
CA TYR A 363 -43.46 -18.82 -40.73
C TYR A 363 -42.65 -18.75 -42.03
N ILE A 364 -41.83 -17.69 -42.21
CA ILE A 364 -41.00 -17.51 -43.41
C ILE A 364 -39.86 -18.55 -43.47
N SER A 365 -39.31 -18.94 -42.32
CA SER A 365 -38.17 -19.87 -42.24
C SER A 365 -38.56 -21.33 -42.51
N ASP A 366 -39.69 -21.75 -41.95
CA ASP A 366 -40.07 -23.17 -41.89
C ASP A 366 -40.96 -23.59 -43.06
N ASN A 367 -41.72 -22.67 -43.64
CA ASN A 367 -42.67 -22.97 -44.71
C ASN A 367 -42.09 -22.77 -46.11
N THR A 368 -42.64 -23.53 -47.05
CA THR A 368 -42.42 -23.30 -48.48
C THR A 368 -43.44 -22.28 -49.00
N ILE A 369 -42.96 -21.21 -49.61
CA ILE A 369 -43.79 -20.11 -50.11
C ILE A 369 -44.09 -20.31 -51.61
N GLU A 370 -45.30 -19.95 -52.04
CA GLU A 370 -45.66 -19.97 -53.45
C GLU A 370 -44.83 -18.97 -54.27
N MET A 371 -44.42 -19.37 -55.47
CA MET A 371 -43.70 -18.49 -56.38
C MET A 371 -44.48 -17.19 -56.63
N PHE A 372 -43.75 -16.08 -56.51
CA PHE A 372 -44.21 -14.77 -56.92
C PHE A 372 -43.41 -14.33 -58.14
N SER A 373 -44.00 -13.48 -58.99
CA SER A 373 -43.29 -12.84 -60.11
C SER A 373 -42.07 -12.06 -59.60
N LYS A 374 -41.13 -11.62 -60.44
CA LYS A 374 -39.91 -10.85 -60.05
C LYS A 374 -40.21 -9.52 -59.32
N VAL A 375 -40.78 -9.60 -58.13
CA VAL A 375 -41.23 -8.53 -57.25
C VAL A 375 -40.57 -8.74 -55.88
N LYS A 376 -40.41 -7.65 -55.12
CA LYS A 376 -40.10 -7.77 -53.69
C LYS A 376 -41.37 -8.23 -52.98
N VAL A 377 -41.23 -8.94 -51.87
CA VAL A 377 -42.36 -9.36 -51.04
C VAL A 377 -42.18 -8.88 -49.63
N PHE A 378 -43.17 -8.14 -49.14
CA PHE A 378 -43.28 -7.74 -47.75
C PHE A 378 -44.26 -8.67 -47.06
N PHE A 379 -43.74 -9.59 -46.25
CA PHE A 379 -44.57 -10.45 -45.41
C PHE A 379 -44.91 -9.68 -44.14
N ALA A 380 -46.19 -9.61 -43.77
CA ALA A 380 -46.62 -8.78 -42.67
C ALA A 380 -47.81 -9.36 -41.92
N PHE A 381 -47.97 -8.92 -40.68
CA PHE A 381 -49.16 -9.14 -39.87
C PHE A 381 -49.68 -7.77 -39.38
N ARG A 382 -50.92 -7.74 -38.89
CA ARG A 382 -51.47 -6.51 -38.28
C ARG A 382 -51.12 -6.48 -36.81
N ASP A 383 -50.50 -5.40 -36.36
CA ASP A 383 -50.28 -5.18 -34.94
C ASP A 383 -51.53 -4.63 -34.23
N ALA A 384 -51.43 -4.42 -32.92
CA ALA A 384 -52.53 -3.92 -32.09
C ALA A 384 -53.03 -2.52 -32.50
N ASP A 385 -52.19 -1.72 -33.17
CA ASP A 385 -52.51 -0.38 -33.66
C ASP A 385 -53.05 -0.40 -35.11
N TYR A 386 -53.36 -1.59 -35.65
CA TYR A 386 -53.81 -1.84 -37.02
C TYR A 386 -52.79 -1.44 -38.10
N MET A 387 -51.52 -1.27 -37.73
CA MET A 387 -50.42 -1.04 -38.65
C MET A 387 -49.88 -2.39 -39.15
N LEU A 388 -49.32 -2.42 -40.36
CA LEU A 388 -48.72 -3.63 -40.91
C LEU A 388 -47.24 -3.67 -40.56
N ASN A 389 -46.90 -4.59 -39.66
CA ASN A 389 -45.54 -4.86 -39.23
C ASN A 389 -45.04 -6.11 -39.96
N GLY A 390 -43.84 -6.05 -40.53
CA GLY A 390 -43.40 -7.12 -41.41
C GLY A 390 -41.93 -7.09 -41.80
N LEU A 391 -41.55 -8.11 -42.55
CA LEU A 391 -40.19 -8.38 -43.01
C LEU A 391 -40.16 -8.30 -44.54
N LEU A 392 -39.24 -7.48 -45.06
CA LEU A 392 -39.06 -7.33 -46.51
C LEU A 392 -38.06 -8.37 -47.02
N CYS A 393 -38.50 -9.15 -48.00
CA CYS A 393 -37.69 -10.16 -48.67
C CYS A 393 -37.62 -9.87 -50.18
N SER A 394 -36.50 -10.25 -50.78
CA SER A 394 -36.26 -10.23 -52.22
C SER A 394 -36.23 -11.65 -52.78
N GLU A 395 -36.36 -11.79 -54.11
CA GLU A 395 -36.20 -13.09 -54.78
C GLU A 395 -34.84 -13.74 -54.48
N GLN A 396 -33.79 -12.94 -54.21
CA GLN A 396 -32.44 -13.43 -53.95
C GLN A 396 -32.30 -14.12 -52.58
N ASP A 397 -33.24 -13.90 -51.67
CA ASP A 397 -33.22 -14.47 -50.32
C ASP A 397 -33.74 -15.91 -50.28
N PHE A 398 -34.29 -16.41 -51.40
CA PHE A 398 -34.89 -17.73 -51.51
C PHE A 398 -34.14 -18.68 -52.46
N GLU A 399 -34.18 -19.96 -52.15
CA GLU A 399 -33.84 -21.08 -53.03
C GLU A 399 -35.13 -21.59 -53.71
N VAL A 400 -35.05 -21.89 -55.01
CA VAL A 400 -36.17 -22.40 -55.81
C VAL A 400 -36.15 -23.93 -55.79
N SER A 401 -37.26 -24.56 -55.43
CA SER A 401 -37.43 -26.03 -55.46
C SER A 401 -38.88 -26.40 -55.80
N ASN A 402 -39.10 -27.11 -56.92
CA ASN A 402 -40.41 -27.58 -57.37
C ASN A 402 -41.52 -26.50 -57.37
N ASP A 403 -41.29 -25.37 -58.04
CA ASP A 403 -42.20 -24.21 -58.10
C ASP A 403 -42.59 -23.62 -56.73
N LYS A 404 -41.76 -23.84 -55.71
CA LYS A 404 -41.87 -23.24 -54.39
C LYS A 404 -40.54 -22.60 -53.98
N LEU A 405 -40.66 -21.56 -53.16
CA LEU A 405 -39.54 -20.80 -52.62
C LEU A 405 -39.30 -21.19 -51.15
N LYS A 406 -38.04 -21.42 -50.78
CA LYS A 406 -37.63 -21.65 -49.39
C LYS A 406 -36.52 -20.68 -49.03
N LEU A 407 -36.58 -20.08 -47.85
CA LEU A 407 -35.56 -19.11 -47.42
C LEU A 407 -34.19 -19.80 -47.38
N LYS A 408 -33.16 -19.16 -47.96
CA LYS A 408 -31.80 -19.73 -47.96
C LYS A 408 -31.28 -19.87 -46.55
N LYS A 409 -30.53 -20.94 -46.30
CA LYS A 409 -29.89 -21.15 -44.99
C LYS A 409 -28.85 -20.07 -44.63
N SER A 410 -28.36 -19.32 -45.61
CA SER A 410 -27.41 -18.22 -45.42
C SER A 410 -28.06 -16.90 -44.95
N ILE A 411 -29.39 -16.81 -44.91
CA ILE A 411 -30.10 -15.61 -44.44
C ILE A 411 -30.32 -15.74 -42.94
N TYR A 412 -29.65 -14.87 -42.17
CA TYR A 412 -29.75 -14.82 -40.71
C TYR A 412 -30.60 -13.66 -40.23
N MET A 413 -30.75 -12.61 -41.06
CA MET A 413 -31.45 -11.39 -40.70
C MET A 413 -32.27 -10.84 -41.86
N LEU A 414 -33.39 -10.19 -41.54
CA LEU A 414 -34.23 -9.49 -42.52
C LEU A 414 -34.63 -8.09 -42.01
N PRO A 415 -34.77 -7.10 -42.90
CA PRO A 415 -35.19 -5.75 -42.52
C PRO A 415 -36.67 -5.71 -42.15
N GLN A 416 -36.95 -5.09 -41.00
CA GLN A 416 -38.29 -4.89 -40.45
C GLN A 416 -38.80 -3.48 -40.78
N PHE A 417 -40.04 -3.41 -41.25
CA PHE A 417 -40.74 -2.16 -41.52
C PHE A 417 -42.13 -2.16 -40.88
N LEU A 418 -42.61 -0.95 -40.59
CA LEU A 418 -43.95 -0.68 -40.11
C LEU A 418 -44.63 0.28 -41.09
N ILE A 419 -45.72 -0.14 -41.71
CA ILE A 419 -46.43 0.67 -42.72
C ILE A 419 -47.91 0.85 -42.38
N PRO A 420 -48.48 2.03 -42.63
CA PRO A 420 -49.92 2.27 -42.47
C PRO A 420 -50.74 1.69 -43.62
N GLU A 421 -52.03 1.43 -43.39
CA GLU A 421 -52.95 0.95 -44.44
C GLU A 421 -53.14 1.98 -45.58
N SER A 422 -52.87 3.27 -45.34
CA SER A 422 -52.88 4.32 -46.37
C SER A 422 -51.85 4.12 -47.47
N ASP A 423 -50.78 3.39 -47.17
CA ASP A 423 -49.63 3.19 -48.07
C ASP A 423 -49.78 1.91 -48.88
N ILE A 424 -50.99 1.34 -48.91
CA ILE A 424 -51.31 0.09 -49.58
C ILE A 424 -52.23 0.36 -50.76
N LEU A 425 -51.75 0.00 -51.93
CA LEU A 425 -52.55 0.00 -53.14
C LEU A 425 -53.16 -1.39 -53.37
N LYS A 426 -54.48 -1.50 -53.25
CA LYS A 426 -55.24 -2.73 -53.51
C LYS A 426 -55.60 -2.83 -55.00
N ILE A 427 -55.15 -3.90 -55.65
CA ILE A 427 -55.38 -4.21 -57.07
C ILE A 427 -55.98 -5.62 -57.16
N GLY A 428 -57.28 -5.71 -57.43
CA GLY A 428 -57.99 -6.98 -57.34
C GLY A 428 -57.85 -7.58 -55.93
N GLU A 429 -57.39 -8.81 -55.84
CA GLU A 429 -57.13 -9.50 -54.57
C GLU A 429 -55.72 -9.24 -54.01
N LYS A 430 -54.83 -8.61 -54.79
CA LYS A 430 -53.44 -8.37 -54.41
C LYS A 430 -53.25 -6.99 -53.78
N LYS A 431 -52.28 -6.91 -52.87
CA LYS A 431 -51.88 -5.68 -52.17
C LYS A 431 -50.46 -5.32 -52.58
N TYR A 432 -50.24 -4.04 -52.90
CA TYR A 432 -48.93 -3.51 -53.28
C TYR A 432 -48.56 -2.35 -52.38
N TYR A 433 -47.27 -2.22 -52.08
CA TYR A 433 -46.77 -1.03 -51.40
C TYR A 433 -46.77 0.15 -52.36
N LYS A 434 -47.31 1.29 -51.92
CA LYS A 434 -47.54 2.47 -52.76
C LYS A 434 -46.24 3.14 -53.22
N TYR A 435 -45.17 3.03 -52.43
CA TYR A 435 -43.88 3.63 -52.75
C TYR A 435 -42.91 2.59 -53.31
N MET A 436 -41.95 3.03 -54.11
CA MET A 436 -40.99 2.12 -54.76
C MET A 436 -39.86 1.63 -53.83
N SER A 437 -39.74 2.25 -52.66
CA SER A 437 -38.70 1.99 -51.67
C SER A 437 -39.28 2.23 -50.27
N PHE A 438 -38.90 1.38 -49.31
CA PHE A 438 -39.23 1.57 -47.90
C PHE A 438 -38.24 2.49 -47.16
N GLY A 439 -37.13 2.88 -47.79
CA GLY A 439 -36.08 3.68 -47.13
C GLY A 439 -35.25 2.86 -46.13
N MET A 440 -34.84 3.50 -45.02
CA MET A 440 -34.12 2.81 -43.95
C MET A 440 -35.09 1.96 -43.10
N PRO A 441 -34.73 0.71 -42.77
CA PRO A 441 -35.54 -0.13 -41.90
C PRO A 441 -35.65 0.45 -40.49
N GLN A 442 -36.75 0.17 -39.83
CA GLN A 442 -36.94 0.55 -38.43
C GLN A 442 -36.00 -0.28 -37.53
N LYS A 443 -35.86 -1.56 -37.86
CA LYS A 443 -35.01 -2.54 -37.16
C LYS A 443 -34.57 -3.63 -38.13
N ILE A 444 -33.52 -4.36 -37.75
CA ILE A 444 -33.11 -5.58 -38.42
C ILE A 444 -33.49 -6.74 -37.51
N TYR A 445 -34.25 -7.71 -38.03
CA TYR A 445 -34.78 -8.81 -37.25
C TYR A 445 -33.96 -10.09 -37.45
N PRO A 446 -33.46 -10.74 -36.39
CA PRO A 446 -32.80 -12.04 -36.51
C PRO A 446 -33.84 -13.12 -36.80
N ILE A 447 -33.69 -13.78 -37.95
CA ILE A 447 -34.55 -14.88 -38.39
C ILE A 447 -34.11 -16.21 -37.80
N LYS A 448 -32.82 -16.34 -37.51
CA LYS A 448 -32.24 -17.49 -36.81
C LYS A 448 -31.79 -17.08 -35.43
N ASN A 449 -31.97 -17.97 -34.46
CA ASN A 449 -31.47 -17.76 -33.11
C ASN A 449 -29.94 -17.57 -33.14
N PRO A 450 -29.41 -16.42 -32.65
CA PRO A 450 -27.98 -16.15 -32.61
C PRO A 450 -27.17 -17.25 -31.93
N ILE A 451 -27.67 -17.85 -30.85
CA ILE A 451 -26.99 -18.90 -30.09
C ILE A 451 -26.89 -20.20 -30.90
N GLU A 452 -27.96 -20.55 -31.61
CA GLU A 452 -27.96 -21.73 -32.48
C GLU A 452 -27.02 -21.54 -33.68
N ALA A 453 -26.95 -20.33 -34.22
CA ALA A 453 -26.00 -20.01 -35.29
C ALA A 453 -24.55 -20.06 -34.80
N VAL A 454 -24.25 -19.52 -33.61
CA VAL A 454 -22.94 -19.66 -32.96
C VAL A 454 -22.56 -21.14 -32.83
N LYS A 455 -23.51 -21.98 -32.39
CA LYS A 455 -23.32 -23.43 -32.34
C LYS A 455 -23.01 -24.02 -33.72
N GLU A 456 -23.75 -23.66 -34.77
CA GLU A 456 -23.49 -24.11 -36.14
C GLU A 456 -22.10 -23.68 -36.64
N PHE A 457 -21.69 -22.44 -36.39
CA PHE A 457 -20.37 -21.92 -36.78
C PHE A 457 -19.22 -22.63 -36.04
N VAL A 458 -19.38 -22.86 -34.74
CA VAL A 458 -18.41 -23.61 -33.92
C VAL A 458 -18.29 -25.05 -34.42
N LEU A 459 -19.41 -25.72 -34.69
CA LEU A 459 -19.43 -27.09 -35.23
C LEU A 459 -18.79 -27.17 -36.63
N ALA A 460 -19.01 -26.16 -37.48
CA ALA A 460 -18.40 -26.09 -38.81
C ALA A 460 -16.86 -25.95 -38.74
N ARG A 461 -16.32 -25.29 -37.71
CA ARG A 461 -14.88 -25.15 -37.47
C ARG A 461 -14.27 -26.35 -36.74
N ALA A 462 -15.04 -27.06 -35.92
CA ALA A 462 -14.67 -28.29 -35.23
C ALA A 462 -14.62 -29.51 -36.19
N THR A 463 -13.93 -29.37 -37.32
CA THR A 463 -13.77 -30.49 -38.26
C THR A 463 -12.82 -31.54 -37.70
N ASN A 464 -13.06 -32.82 -38.05
CA ASN A 464 -12.21 -33.94 -37.62
C ASN A 464 -10.71 -33.76 -37.93
N ALA A 465 -10.35 -32.95 -38.94
CA ALA A 465 -8.96 -32.65 -39.28
C ALA A 465 -8.32 -31.67 -38.27
N VAL A 466 -9.04 -30.60 -37.90
CA VAL A 466 -8.62 -29.63 -36.87
C VAL A 466 -8.56 -30.32 -35.50
N LEU A 467 -9.55 -31.16 -35.19
CA LEU A 467 -9.61 -31.92 -33.95
C LEU A 467 -8.44 -32.91 -33.80
N ARG A 468 -7.95 -33.49 -34.91
CA ARG A 468 -6.76 -34.37 -34.91
C ARG A 468 -5.44 -33.61 -34.84
N GLN A 469 -5.32 -32.45 -35.49
CA GLN A 469 -4.15 -31.57 -35.37
C GLN A 469 -3.94 -31.07 -33.94
N LEU A 470 -5.01 -30.97 -33.16
CA LEU A 470 -5.01 -30.58 -31.75
C LEU A 470 -4.97 -31.78 -30.77
N GLY A 471 -4.80 -33.02 -31.25
CA GLY A 471 -4.42 -34.18 -30.43
C GLY A 471 -5.52 -34.89 -29.63
N LEU A 472 -6.78 -34.92 -30.10
CA LEU A 472 -7.92 -35.39 -29.29
C LEU A 472 -8.19 -36.92 -29.34
N ASN A 473 -8.22 -37.57 -28.15
CA ASN A 473 -8.93 -38.84 -27.83
C ASN A 473 -9.27 -38.92 -26.32
N THR A 474 -10.49 -39.31 -25.96
CA THR A 474 -10.99 -39.81 -24.64
C THR A 474 -10.59 -39.06 -23.34
N LYS A 475 -10.32 -37.75 -23.39
CA LYS A 475 -10.26 -36.81 -22.23
C LYS A 475 -11.06 -35.53 -22.54
N GLU A 476 -12.29 -35.71 -23.00
CA GLU A 476 -12.96 -34.74 -23.90
C GLU A 476 -13.62 -33.53 -23.19
N THR A 477 -13.88 -33.56 -21.89
CA THR A 477 -14.61 -32.48 -21.18
C THR A 477 -13.75 -31.23 -20.92
N GLN A 478 -12.55 -31.41 -20.34
CA GLN A 478 -11.61 -30.30 -20.05
C GLN A 478 -10.97 -29.75 -21.34
N HIS A 479 -10.93 -30.56 -22.40
CA HIS A 479 -10.30 -30.18 -23.67
C HIS A 479 -11.30 -29.56 -24.66
N CYS A 480 -12.60 -29.86 -24.57
CA CYS A 480 -13.66 -29.02 -25.16
C CYS A 480 -13.58 -27.59 -24.62
N ARG A 481 -13.28 -27.42 -23.33
CA ARG A 481 -13.04 -26.11 -22.70
C ARG A 481 -11.85 -25.39 -23.31
N ASN A 482 -10.73 -26.08 -23.48
CA ASN A 482 -9.51 -25.52 -24.10
C ASN A 482 -9.69 -25.25 -25.61
N PHE A 483 -10.46 -26.07 -26.31
CA PHE A 483 -10.82 -25.85 -27.71
C PHE A 483 -11.69 -24.60 -27.88
N LEU A 484 -12.75 -24.45 -27.06
CA LEU A 484 -13.60 -23.25 -27.09
C LEU A 484 -12.80 -21.98 -26.75
N LYS A 485 -11.84 -22.07 -25.82
CA LYS A 485 -10.92 -20.98 -25.47
C LYS A 485 -9.84 -20.68 -26.54
N GLY A 486 -9.50 -21.68 -27.37
CA GLY A 486 -8.43 -21.59 -28.38
C GLY A 486 -8.90 -21.31 -29.80
N LEU A 487 -10.20 -21.12 -30.03
CA LEU A 487 -10.72 -20.69 -31.34
C LEU A 487 -10.14 -19.31 -31.69
N PRO A 488 -9.73 -19.05 -32.95
CA PRO A 488 -9.24 -17.74 -33.37
C PRO A 488 -10.37 -16.71 -33.27
N VAL A 489 -10.42 -16.06 -32.11
CA VAL A 489 -11.54 -15.25 -31.63
C VAL A 489 -11.79 -14.02 -32.49
N ASP A 490 -10.73 -13.42 -33.03
CA ASP A 490 -10.83 -12.22 -33.88
C ASP A 490 -11.59 -12.50 -35.19
N THR A 491 -11.39 -13.66 -35.80
CA THR A 491 -12.14 -14.04 -37.02
C THR A 491 -13.57 -14.46 -36.72
N LEU A 492 -13.83 -15.03 -35.54
CA LEU A 492 -15.16 -15.51 -35.16
C LEU A 492 -16.09 -14.33 -34.84
N TYR A 493 -15.60 -13.34 -34.09
CA TYR A 493 -16.37 -12.14 -33.76
C TYR A 493 -16.70 -11.33 -35.02
N GLN A 494 -15.76 -11.22 -35.96
CA GLN A 494 -16.00 -10.54 -37.24
C GLN A 494 -17.01 -11.28 -38.12
N GLU A 495 -17.01 -12.62 -38.13
CA GLU A 495 -17.99 -13.40 -38.89
C GLU A 495 -19.39 -13.33 -38.27
N ILE A 496 -19.50 -13.40 -36.94
CA ILE A 496 -20.78 -13.25 -36.23
C ILE A 496 -21.28 -11.80 -36.36
N SER A 497 -20.41 -10.82 -36.16
CA SER A 497 -20.71 -9.40 -36.39
C SER A 497 -21.11 -9.14 -37.84
N GLY A 498 -20.50 -9.81 -38.82
CA GLY A 498 -20.88 -9.74 -40.23
C GLY A 498 -22.24 -10.38 -40.54
N ALA A 499 -22.53 -11.55 -39.96
CA ALA A 499 -23.75 -12.32 -40.22
C ALA A 499 -24.99 -11.77 -39.47
N TYR A 500 -24.80 -11.30 -38.23
CA TYR A 500 -25.84 -10.77 -37.34
C TYR A 500 -25.82 -9.25 -37.20
N VAL A 501 -24.92 -8.56 -37.91
CA VAL A 501 -24.81 -7.09 -37.96
C VAL A 501 -24.89 -6.48 -36.57
N CYS A 502 -24.19 -7.10 -35.62
CA CYS A 502 -24.07 -6.69 -34.23
C CYS A 502 -22.67 -6.14 -33.96
N SER A 503 -22.49 -5.38 -32.87
CA SER A 503 -21.15 -4.93 -32.48
C SER A 503 -20.24 -6.13 -32.17
N GLU A 504 -18.91 -5.96 -32.28
CA GLU A 504 -17.98 -7.02 -31.88
C GLU A 504 -18.15 -7.42 -30.40
N ASP A 505 -18.58 -6.49 -29.54
CA ASP A 505 -18.84 -6.76 -28.13
C ASP A 505 -20.14 -7.55 -27.89
N GLU A 506 -21.18 -7.33 -28.69
CA GLU A 506 -22.38 -8.17 -28.69
C GLU A 506 -22.09 -9.58 -29.24
N ALA A 507 -21.27 -9.67 -30.30
CA ALA A 507 -20.81 -10.96 -30.82
C ALA A 507 -20.01 -11.74 -29.76
N LYS A 508 -19.12 -11.05 -29.00
CA LYS A 508 -18.42 -11.62 -27.84
C LYS A 508 -19.41 -12.11 -26.78
N LYS A 509 -20.47 -11.34 -26.50
CA LYS A 509 -21.50 -11.73 -25.54
C LYS A 509 -22.23 -13.00 -25.96
N TYR A 510 -22.65 -13.12 -27.23
CA TYR A 510 -23.30 -14.34 -27.71
C TYR A 510 -22.39 -15.59 -27.63
N VAL A 511 -21.10 -15.42 -27.95
CA VAL A 511 -20.11 -16.50 -27.79
C VAL A 511 -19.90 -16.85 -26.31
N SER A 512 -19.82 -15.84 -25.43
CA SER A 512 -19.65 -16.02 -23.99
C SER A 512 -20.85 -16.72 -23.35
N ASP A 513 -22.07 -16.32 -23.72
CA ASP A 513 -23.31 -16.94 -23.26
C ASP A 513 -23.38 -18.41 -23.71
N PHE A 514 -22.94 -18.71 -24.94
CA PHE A 514 -22.82 -20.08 -25.44
C PHE A 514 -21.77 -20.89 -24.66
N ILE A 515 -20.60 -20.32 -24.35
CA ILE A 515 -19.57 -20.97 -23.55
C ILE A 515 -20.09 -21.23 -22.13
N LEU A 516 -20.75 -20.27 -21.49
CA LEU A 516 -21.35 -20.44 -20.16
C LEU A 516 -22.42 -21.53 -20.15
N GLN A 517 -23.26 -21.60 -21.18
CA GLN A 517 -24.22 -22.71 -21.34
C GLN A 517 -23.49 -24.04 -21.52
N ALA A 518 -22.46 -24.10 -22.36
CA ALA A 518 -21.65 -25.30 -22.54
C ALA A 518 -20.96 -25.73 -21.23
N GLU A 519 -20.45 -24.78 -20.44
CA GLU A 519 -19.83 -25.04 -19.13
C GLU A 519 -20.85 -25.55 -18.10
N SER A 520 -22.11 -25.12 -18.16
CA SER A 520 -23.18 -25.67 -17.29
C SER A 520 -23.52 -27.13 -17.64
N TYR A 521 -23.43 -27.52 -18.92
CA TYR A 521 -23.63 -28.91 -19.34
C TYR A 521 -22.42 -29.82 -19.09
N LEU A 522 -21.22 -29.24 -18.95
CA LEU A 522 -19.96 -29.96 -18.77
C LEU A 522 -19.51 -30.06 -17.29
N SER A 523 -20.20 -29.40 -16.36
CA SER A 523 -19.83 -29.33 -14.93
C SER A 523 -20.61 -30.28 -14.01
N GLU A 524 -21.63 -31.00 -14.49
CA GLU A 524 -22.31 -32.03 -13.71
C GLU A 524 -21.95 -33.44 -14.20
N LYS A 525 -21.79 -34.37 -13.24
CA LYS A 525 -21.47 -35.80 -13.39
C LYS A 525 -22.52 -36.62 -14.17
N ASP A 526 -23.22 -36.03 -15.13
CA ASP A 526 -24.49 -36.56 -15.63
C ASP A 526 -24.44 -37.18 -17.04
N ILE A 527 -23.29 -37.26 -17.68
CA ILE A 527 -23.21 -37.99 -18.97
C ILE A 527 -23.15 -39.51 -18.74
N GLU A 528 -22.46 -39.98 -17.69
CA GLU A 528 -22.38 -41.40 -17.35
C GLU A 528 -23.61 -41.86 -16.53
N THR A 529 -24.14 -40.99 -15.67
CA THR A 529 -25.30 -41.27 -14.81
C THR A 529 -26.59 -41.40 -15.61
N LEU A 530 -26.80 -40.62 -16.68
CA LEU A 530 -27.99 -40.75 -17.54
C LEU A 530 -27.98 -42.00 -18.42
N VAL A 531 -26.80 -42.45 -18.86
CA VAL A 531 -26.64 -43.69 -19.64
C VAL A 531 -26.80 -44.92 -18.74
N LEU A 532 -26.25 -44.89 -17.52
CA LEU A 532 -26.44 -45.93 -16.50
C LEU A 532 -27.88 -45.95 -15.96
N ALA A 533 -28.49 -44.79 -15.70
CA ALA A 533 -29.88 -44.71 -15.23
C ALA A 533 -30.86 -45.30 -16.25
N LYS A 534 -30.71 -44.98 -17.54
CA LYS A 534 -31.52 -45.60 -18.61
C LYS A 534 -31.27 -47.10 -18.80
N ALA A 535 -30.07 -47.59 -18.48
CA ALA A 535 -29.75 -49.01 -18.53
C ALA A 535 -30.30 -49.78 -17.31
N ILE A 536 -30.30 -49.15 -16.14
CA ILE A 536 -30.82 -49.68 -14.86
C ILE A 536 -32.35 -49.67 -14.83
N GLU A 537 -33.01 -48.63 -15.38
CA GLU A 537 -34.48 -48.56 -15.53
C GLU A 537 -35.06 -49.68 -16.40
N ARG A 538 -34.24 -50.34 -17.23
CA ARG A 538 -34.66 -51.48 -18.06
C ARG A 538 -34.51 -52.84 -17.38
N ASN A 539 -33.93 -52.91 -16.18
CA ASN A 539 -33.69 -54.17 -15.47
C ASN A 539 -34.17 -54.10 -14.01
N GLU A 540 -35.46 -54.39 -13.81
CA GLU A 540 -36.15 -54.33 -12.51
C GLU A 540 -35.51 -55.21 -11.42
N GLU A 541 -34.89 -56.33 -11.81
CA GLU A 541 -34.29 -57.29 -10.88
C GLU A 541 -32.97 -56.76 -10.29
N LEU A 542 -32.19 -56.03 -11.09
CA LEU A 542 -30.96 -55.37 -10.65
C LEU A 542 -31.25 -54.22 -9.68
N VAL A 543 -32.31 -53.44 -9.94
CA VAL A 543 -32.76 -52.34 -9.07
C VAL A 543 -33.15 -52.85 -7.68
N ALA A 544 -33.85 -53.97 -7.60
CA ALA A 544 -34.23 -54.57 -6.33
C ALA A 544 -32.99 -55.01 -5.53
N ARG A 545 -32.03 -55.70 -6.19
CA ARG A 545 -30.79 -56.17 -5.58
C ARG A 545 -29.89 -55.02 -5.09
N CYS A 546 -29.78 -53.94 -5.86
CA CYS A 546 -28.99 -52.78 -5.50
C CYS A 546 -29.61 -52.02 -4.32
N LYS A 547 -30.94 -51.88 -4.26
CA LYS A 547 -31.61 -51.24 -3.11
C LYS A 547 -31.41 -52.03 -1.82
N GLU A 548 -31.42 -53.36 -1.90
CA GLU A 548 -31.22 -54.24 -0.75
C GLU A 548 -29.76 -54.22 -0.25
N LEU A 549 -28.78 -54.22 -1.16
CA LEU A 549 -27.36 -54.07 -0.82
C LEU A 549 -27.06 -52.68 -0.24
N LEU A 550 -27.62 -51.62 -0.83
CA LEU A 550 -27.44 -50.25 -0.35
C LEU A 550 -28.07 -50.02 1.04
N THR A 551 -29.19 -50.68 1.36
CA THR A 551 -29.79 -50.55 2.70
C THR A 551 -28.93 -51.25 3.77
N VAL A 552 -28.37 -52.42 3.46
CA VAL A 552 -27.49 -53.16 4.38
C VAL A 552 -26.14 -52.44 4.56
N GLU A 553 -25.55 -51.90 3.49
CA GLU A 553 -24.32 -51.11 3.58
C GLU A 553 -24.55 -49.78 4.31
N TRP A 554 -25.68 -49.10 4.06
CA TRP A 554 -26.02 -47.85 4.74
C TRP A 554 -26.24 -48.03 6.24
N GLU A 555 -26.94 -49.08 6.67
CA GLU A 555 -27.13 -49.40 8.10
C GLU A 555 -25.80 -49.72 8.79
N LYS A 556 -24.90 -50.43 8.12
CA LYS A 556 -23.58 -50.76 8.65
C LYS A 556 -22.70 -49.51 8.78
N ASP A 557 -22.59 -48.71 7.73
CA ASP A 557 -21.77 -47.49 7.71
C ASP A 557 -22.26 -46.45 8.73
N TYR A 558 -23.58 -46.28 8.89
CA TYR A 558 -24.12 -45.37 9.91
C TYR A 558 -23.90 -45.89 11.34
N SER A 559 -23.94 -47.21 11.56
CA SER A 559 -23.65 -47.78 12.88
C SER A 559 -22.18 -47.63 13.29
N GLU A 560 -21.25 -47.81 12.35
CA GLU A 560 -19.81 -47.62 12.60
C GLU A 560 -19.48 -46.14 12.81
N ARG A 561 -20.10 -45.22 12.05
CA ARG A 561 -19.96 -43.78 12.25
C ARG A 561 -20.53 -43.31 13.58
N LEU A 562 -21.67 -43.86 14.02
CA LEU A 562 -22.24 -43.56 15.35
C LEU A 562 -21.32 -44.04 16.47
N GLN A 563 -20.79 -45.28 16.38
CA GLN A 563 -19.83 -45.78 17.39
C GLN A 563 -18.54 -44.96 17.43
N THR A 564 -18.03 -44.55 16.27
CA THR A 564 -16.81 -43.73 16.18
C THR A 564 -17.04 -42.35 16.77
N ALA A 565 -18.21 -41.74 16.49
CA ALA A 565 -18.59 -40.46 17.06
C ALA A 565 -18.80 -40.54 18.58
N GLU A 566 -19.43 -41.59 19.08
CA GLU A 566 -19.60 -41.82 20.53
C GLU A 566 -18.26 -42.05 21.24
N HIS A 567 -17.34 -42.79 20.64
CA HIS A 567 -15.97 -42.97 21.17
C HIS A 567 -15.22 -41.64 21.21
N HIS A 568 -15.30 -40.85 20.14
CA HIS A 568 -14.64 -39.54 20.08
C HIS A 568 -15.22 -38.56 21.11
N MET A 569 -16.54 -38.62 21.38
CA MET A 569 -17.16 -37.85 22.44
C MET A 569 -16.66 -38.28 23.83
N GLN A 570 -16.55 -39.59 24.08
CA GLN A 570 -16.01 -40.12 25.35
C GLN A 570 -14.54 -39.74 25.56
N ASP A 571 -13.72 -39.79 24.51
CA ASP A 571 -12.32 -39.36 24.56
C ASP A 571 -12.19 -37.85 24.83
N MET A 572 -13.05 -37.04 24.21
CA MET A 572 -13.11 -35.60 24.48
C MET A 572 -13.53 -35.31 25.93
N ASP A 573 -14.52 -36.03 26.45
CA ASP A 573 -14.94 -35.88 27.85
C ASP A 573 -13.84 -36.31 28.83
N ALA A 574 -13.11 -37.40 28.53
CA ALA A 574 -11.95 -37.83 29.31
C ALA A 574 -10.81 -36.81 29.25
N SER A 575 -10.55 -36.22 28.09
CA SER A 575 -9.54 -35.17 27.91
C SER A 575 -9.93 -33.89 28.67
N ILE A 576 -11.20 -33.49 28.65
CA ILE A 576 -11.72 -32.36 29.43
C ILE A 576 -11.59 -32.64 30.93
N ALA A 577 -11.88 -33.86 31.39
CA ALA A 577 -11.71 -34.25 32.78
C ALA A 577 -10.24 -34.19 33.22
N CYS A 578 -9.33 -34.73 32.39
CA CYS A 578 -7.88 -34.69 32.63
C CYS A 578 -7.37 -33.25 32.71
N LYS A 579 -7.77 -32.38 31.76
CA LYS A 579 -7.40 -30.96 31.74
C LYS A 579 -7.93 -30.19 32.95
N LYS A 580 -9.14 -30.52 33.43
CA LYS A 580 -9.67 -29.95 34.69
C LYS A 580 -8.83 -30.36 35.90
N GLU A 581 -8.36 -31.60 35.95
CA GLU A 581 -7.52 -32.09 37.04
C GLU A 581 -6.12 -31.44 37.01
N GLU A 582 -5.52 -31.27 35.83
CA GLU A 582 -4.27 -30.52 35.63
C GLU A 582 -4.40 -29.05 36.06
N LEU A 583 -5.54 -28.42 35.75
CA LEU A 583 -5.82 -27.04 36.12
C LEU A 583 -5.94 -26.87 37.63
N GLU A 584 -6.60 -27.80 38.34
CA GLU A 584 -6.65 -27.75 39.81
C GLU A 584 -5.30 -28.07 40.45
N LYS A 585 -4.50 -29.01 39.92
CA LYS A 585 -3.12 -29.24 40.37
C LYS A 585 -2.27 -27.98 40.23
N SER A 586 -2.35 -27.31 39.08
CA SER A 586 -1.65 -26.04 38.85
C SER A 586 -2.12 -24.93 39.81
N ARG A 587 -3.42 -24.89 40.12
CA ARG A 587 -4.00 -23.93 41.07
C ARG A 587 -3.55 -24.17 42.51
N ILE A 588 -3.38 -25.43 42.92
CA ILE A 588 -2.82 -25.80 44.22
C ILE A 588 -1.34 -25.38 44.27
N ASN A 589 -0.54 -25.73 43.25
CA ASN A 589 0.87 -25.36 43.16
C ASN A 589 1.07 -23.83 43.21
N TYR A 590 0.25 -23.07 42.51
CA TYR A 590 0.28 -21.59 42.58
C TYR A 590 0.03 -21.09 44.00
N ARG A 591 -0.94 -21.69 44.71
CA ARG A 591 -1.26 -21.34 46.11
C ARG A 591 -0.10 -21.64 47.04
N GLU A 592 0.55 -22.78 46.88
CA GLU A 592 1.75 -23.15 47.64
C GLU A 592 2.93 -22.20 47.36
N LEU A 593 3.16 -21.87 46.09
CA LEU A 593 4.23 -20.97 45.70
C LEU A 593 4.00 -19.56 46.25
N LYS A 594 2.75 -19.08 46.24
CA LYS A 594 2.37 -17.80 46.85
C LYS A 594 2.58 -17.79 48.36
N ASN A 595 2.26 -18.88 49.05
CA ASN A 595 2.52 -19.02 50.49
C ASN A 595 4.02 -19.06 50.79
N LYS A 596 4.82 -19.78 49.98
CA LYS A 596 6.29 -19.79 50.10
C LYS A 596 6.89 -18.40 49.87
N LEU A 597 6.34 -17.64 48.92
CA LEU A 597 6.78 -16.27 48.65
C LEU A 597 6.50 -15.37 49.86
N GLN A 598 5.31 -15.46 50.47
CA GLN A 598 5.01 -14.76 51.73
C GLN A 598 5.92 -15.19 52.88
N LEU A 599 6.26 -16.47 52.98
CA LEU A 599 7.18 -16.98 54.00
C LEU A 599 8.58 -16.41 53.81
N ILE A 600 9.11 -16.45 52.58
CA ILE A 600 10.42 -15.88 52.26
C ILE A 600 10.43 -14.37 52.51
N GLN A 601 9.33 -13.68 52.21
CA GLN A 601 9.24 -12.24 52.41
C GLN A 601 9.17 -11.86 53.89
N THR A 602 8.54 -12.68 54.72
CA THR A 602 8.59 -12.53 56.18
C THR A 602 9.99 -12.86 56.72
N GLU A 603 10.65 -13.92 56.23
CA GLU A 603 12.03 -14.26 56.57
C GLU A 603 13.04 -13.17 56.18
N ILE A 604 12.85 -12.54 55.01
CA ILE A 604 13.65 -11.38 54.58
C ILE A 604 13.42 -10.22 55.54
N SER A 605 12.17 -9.91 55.90
CA SER A 605 11.88 -8.83 56.87
C SER A 605 12.50 -9.11 58.24
N GLU A 606 12.45 -10.36 58.70
CA GLU A 606 13.10 -10.78 59.95
C GLU A 606 14.62 -10.63 59.84
N LYS A 607 15.22 -11.06 58.74
CA LYS A 607 16.67 -10.90 58.51
C LYS A 607 17.09 -9.44 58.33
N GLU A 608 16.25 -8.58 57.76
CA GLU A 608 16.49 -7.14 57.68
C GLU A 608 16.43 -6.49 59.07
N THR A 609 15.48 -6.89 59.93
CA THR A 609 15.45 -6.42 61.33
C THR A 609 16.64 -6.93 62.13
N LEU A 610 17.05 -8.20 61.92
CA LEU A 610 18.22 -8.79 62.55
C LEU A 610 19.51 -8.13 62.04
N ALA A 611 19.59 -7.79 60.75
CA ALA A 611 20.68 -7.03 60.16
C ALA A 611 20.77 -5.62 60.75
N CYS A 612 19.64 -4.93 60.94
CA CYS A 612 19.59 -3.64 61.63
C CYS A 612 20.05 -3.75 63.10
N GLU A 613 19.65 -4.79 63.83
CA GLU A 613 20.14 -5.05 65.20
C GLU A 613 21.64 -5.40 65.24
N VAL A 614 22.11 -6.19 64.27
CA VAL A 614 23.51 -6.58 64.14
C VAL A 614 24.34 -5.36 63.74
N GLU A 615 23.88 -4.50 62.86
CA GLU A 615 24.53 -3.23 62.50
C GLU A 615 24.62 -2.28 63.70
N GLN A 616 23.57 -2.18 64.54
CA GLN A 616 23.64 -1.42 65.79
C GLN A 616 24.62 -2.04 66.81
N LYS A 617 24.65 -3.37 66.94
CA LYS A 617 25.61 -4.09 67.81
C LYS A 617 27.04 -4.04 67.27
N VAL A 618 27.23 -4.05 65.95
CA VAL A 618 28.52 -3.95 65.26
C VAL A 618 29.03 -2.51 65.32
N ALA A 619 28.18 -1.49 65.16
CA ALA A 619 28.54 -0.10 65.41
C ALA A 619 28.98 0.12 66.87
N GLY A 620 28.30 -0.51 67.83
CA GLY A 620 28.71 -0.53 69.24
C GLY A 620 30.02 -1.30 69.49
N ARG A 621 30.25 -2.41 68.78
CA ARG A 621 31.50 -3.19 68.87
C ARG A 621 32.69 -2.56 68.14
N ILE A 622 32.50 -1.84 67.04
CA ILE A 622 33.55 -1.10 66.32
C ILE A 622 34.09 0.06 67.18
N ALA A 623 33.22 0.68 68.00
CA ALA A 623 33.64 1.66 69.00
C ALA A 623 34.49 1.03 70.12
N LEU A 624 34.26 -0.25 70.47
CA LEU A 624 35.03 -1.03 71.45
C LEU A 624 36.29 -1.71 70.86
N ALA A 625 36.28 -2.07 69.57
CA ALA A 625 37.34 -2.80 68.87
C ALA A 625 38.50 -1.90 68.40
N ARG A 626 38.33 -0.57 68.35
CA ARG A 626 39.44 0.37 68.18
C ARG A 626 40.48 0.34 69.31
N LYS A 627 40.22 -0.40 70.41
CA LYS A 627 41.10 -0.51 71.58
C LYS A 627 41.96 -1.78 71.63
N ASN A 628 41.74 -2.79 70.78
CA ASN A 628 42.44 -4.10 70.84
C ASN A 628 42.87 -4.61 69.46
N ALA A 629 43.48 -3.75 68.63
CA ALA A 629 43.87 -4.07 67.26
C ALA A 629 45.13 -4.96 67.11
N ALA A 630 45.68 -5.52 68.19
CA ALA A 630 46.96 -6.25 68.14
C ALA A 630 46.85 -7.79 68.08
N ASP A 631 45.71 -8.39 68.44
CA ASP A 631 45.65 -9.85 68.66
C ASP A 631 45.05 -10.66 67.50
N PHE A 632 44.57 -10.03 66.41
CA PHE A 632 43.84 -10.73 65.33
C PHE A 632 44.71 -11.21 64.15
N ILE A 633 45.98 -10.80 64.06
CA ILE A 633 46.84 -11.19 62.90
C ILE A 633 47.50 -12.57 63.07
N CYS A 634 47.46 -13.18 64.26
CA CYS A 634 48.17 -14.45 64.50
C CYS A 634 47.39 -15.74 64.19
N ASP A 635 46.08 -15.69 63.95
CA ASP A 635 45.26 -16.93 63.94
C ASP A 635 44.71 -17.37 62.58
N MET A 636 45.18 -16.79 61.47
CA MET A 636 44.75 -17.22 60.10
C MET A 636 45.90 -17.70 59.21
N ALA A 637 46.94 -18.25 59.82
CA ALA A 637 47.91 -19.09 59.15
C ALA A 637 47.81 -20.50 59.77
N PHE A 638 47.18 -21.41 59.02
CA PHE A 638 47.17 -22.88 59.12
C PHE A 638 45.75 -23.42 58.98
N THR A 639 45.36 -23.73 57.74
CA THR A 639 44.85 -25.06 57.32
C THR A 639 44.19 -24.98 55.91
N LEU A 640 44.94 -25.40 54.90
CA LEU A 640 44.44 -26.19 53.77
C LEU A 640 44.66 -27.66 54.16
N PRO A 641 43.83 -28.66 53.74
CA PRO A 641 43.70 -29.10 52.34
C PRO A 641 42.25 -29.57 52.00
N GLY A 642 41.83 -29.99 50.80
CA GLY A 642 42.46 -30.29 49.51
C GLY A 642 41.40 -30.97 48.61
N HIS A 643 41.70 -31.03 47.31
CA HIS A 643 41.11 -31.89 46.27
C HIS A 643 39.58 -32.04 46.15
N ILE A 644 39.02 -31.46 45.08
CA ILE A 644 38.07 -32.18 44.24
C ILE A 644 38.58 -32.16 42.80
N THR A 645 38.77 -33.38 42.32
CA THR A 645 39.00 -33.87 40.97
C THR A 645 38.36 -33.07 39.84
N SER A 646 39.17 -32.86 38.82
CA SER A 646 38.78 -32.76 37.41
C SER A 646 37.66 -33.76 37.09
N GLN A 647 36.43 -33.28 36.97
CA GLN A 647 35.42 -33.96 36.17
C GLN A 647 35.64 -33.52 34.73
N GLN A 648 35.82 -34.52 33.87
CA GLN A 648 35.85 -34.38 32.43
C GLN A 648 34.63 -33.56 31.99
N GLN A 649 34.87 -32.33 31.51
CA GLN A 649 33.97 -31.77 30.51
C GLN A 649 34.15 -32.66 29.29
N SER A 650 33.21 -33.59 29.11
CA SER A 650 32.95 -34.21 27.81
C SER A 650 32.83 -33.06 26.82
N THR A 651 33.85 -32.90 25.97
CA THR A 651 33.74 -32.16 24.73
C THR A 651 32.72 -32.91 23.90
N MET A 652 31.44 -32.61 24.12
CA MET A 652 30.36 -33.07 23.27
C MET A 652 30.66 -32.50 21.89
N LEU A 653 31.11 -33.35 20.97
CA LEU A 653 31.17 -33.00 19.56
C LEU A 653 29.79 -32.45 19.14
N PRO A 654 29.72 -31.32 18.43
CA PRO A 654 28.46 -30.88 17.85
C PRO A 654 27.90 -32.00 16.98
N LYS A 655 26.71 -32.50 17.32
CA LYS A 655 26.00 -33.52 16.54
C LYS A 655 24.87 -32.81 15.80
N GLY A 656 24.89 -32.89 14.46
CA GLY A 656 23.74 -32.55 13.65
C GLY A 656 22.77 -33.73 13.59
N THR A 657 21.49 -33.42 13.41
CA THR A 657 20.43 -34.44 13.25
C THR A 657 19.49 -34.03 12.13
N TYR A 658 19.14 -34.97 11.26
CA TYR A 658 18.04 -34.79 10.33
C TYR A 658 16.72 -34.68 11.10
N ARG A 659 15.99 -33.60 10.85
CA ARG A 659 14.58 -33.52 11.20
C ARG A 659 13.85 -34.56 10.37
N LYS A 660 12.91 -35.29 10.95
CA LYS A 660 12.10 -36.25 10.21
C LYS A 660 10.84 -35.56 9.71
N ILE A 661 10.65 -35.55 8.40
CA ILE A 661 9.43 -35.08 7.76
C ILE A 661 8.55 -36.25 7.36
N ASN A 662 7.23 -36.07 7.46
CA ASN A 662 6.28 -37.01 6.86
C ASN A 662 6.02 -36.53 5.44
N SER A 663 6.40 -37.35 4.46
CA SER A 663 6.25 -37.01 3.05
C SER A 663 5.88 -38.20 2.18
N VAL A 664 5.19 -37.90 1.08
CA VAL A 664 4.81 -38.85 0.03
C VAL A 664 5.77 -38.66 -1.15
N PRO A 665 6.41 -39.74 -1.66
CA PRO A 665 7.30 -39.63 -2.81
C PRO A 665 6.51 -39.34 -4.09
N GLU A 666 6.96 -38.33 -4.83
CA GLU A 666 6.40 -37.88 -6.11
C GLU A 666 7.37 -38.11 -7.29
N GLU A 667 7.01 -37.61 -8.48
CA GLU A 667 7.79 -37.70 -9.70
C GLU A 667 9.09 -36.84 -9.66
N GLU A 668 9.95 -37.04 -10.65
CA GLU A 668 11.22 -36.31 -10.76
C GLU A 668 11.01 -34.91 -11.35
N ILE A 669 11.57 -33.88 -10.72
CA ILE A 669 11.52 -32.49 -11.19
C ILE A 669 12.78 -32.15 -11.99
N SER A 670 12.61 -31.60 -13.19
CA SER A 670 13.70 -31.36 -14.14
C SER A 670 13.95 -29.88 -14.50
N ASP A 671 13.01 -28.99 -14.20
CA ASP A 671 13.07 -27.55 -14.51
C ASP A 671 12.73 -26.68 -13.29
N ILE A 672 13.17 -25.42 -13.34
CA ILE A 672 13.04 -24.46 -12.24
C ILE A 672 11.58 -24.07 -12.01
N ASP A 673 10.80 -23.92 -13.09
CA ASP A 673 9.41 -23.45 -13.00
C ASP A 673 8.55 -24.48 -12.25
N THR A 674 8.67 -25.76 -12.60
CA THR A 674 8.03 -26.87 -11.87
C THR A 674 8.53 -26.95 -10.42
N PHE A 675 9.82 -26.74 -10.16
CA PHE A 675 10.35 -26.72 -8.78
C PHE A 675 9.73 -25.60 -7.93
N GLU A 676 9.53 -24.42 -8.52
CA GLU A 676 8.88 -23.28 -7.86
C GLU A 676 7.42 -23.57 -7.54
N GLU A 677 6.66 -24.11 -8.50
CA GLU A 677 5.23 -24.46 -8.35
C GLU A 677 5.03 -25.52 -7.24
N GLU A 678 5.80 -26.61 -7.30
CA GLU A 678 5.71 -27.71 -6.33
C GLU A 678 6.20 -27.30 -4.93
N LEU A 679 7.20 -26.40 -4.85
CA LEU A 679 7.62 -25.83 -3.57
C LEU A 679 6.53 -24.94 -2.96
N ALA A 680 5.80 -24.17 -3.79
CA ALA A 680 4.67 -23.37 -3.34
C ALA A 680 3.56 -24.27 -2.77
N GLU A 681 3.21 -25.37 -3.46
CA GLU A 681 2.23 -26.33 -2.96
C GLU A 681 2.68 -26.96 -1.62
N ASN A 682 3.96 -27.32 -1.47
CA ASN A 682 4.49 -27.82 -0.20
C ASN A 682 4.41 -26.81 0.96
N LEU A 683 4.56 -25.51 0.66
CA LEU A 683 4.35 -24.43 1.63
C LEU A 683 2.86 -24.29 1.97
N GLU A 684 1.96 -24.45 1.01
CA GLU A 684 0.51 -24.45 1.24
C GLU A 684 0.06 -25.59 2.15
N LEU A 685 0.56 -26.82 1.90
CA LEU A 685 0.29 -27.98 2.76
C LEU A 685 0.79 -27.78 4.20
N SER A 686 1.84 -26.96 4.35
CA SER A 686 2.38 -26.53 5.63
C SER A 686 1.61 -25.38 6.30
N GLY A 687 0.52 -24.92 5.67
CA GLY A 687 -0.44 -23.96 6.23
C GLY A 687 -0.26 -22.51 5.78
N TYR A 688 0.58 -22.25 4.78
CA TYR A 688 0.71 -20.92 4.16
C TYR A 688 -0.39 -20.68 3.12
N LYS A 689 -0.79 -19.41 2.94
CA LYS A 689 -1.73 -19.01 1.87
C LYS A 689 -1.07 -19.08 0.50
N GLU A 690 -1.82 -19.55 -0.50
CA GLU A 690 -1.42 -19.68 -1.91
C GLU A 690 -0.50 -18.54 -2.41
N LEU A 691 -0.97 -17.29 -2.34
CA LEU A 691 -0.20 -16.13 -2.83
C LEU A 691 1.14 -15.94 -2.09
N VAL A 692 1.16 -16.15 -0.78
CA VAL A 692 2.37 -15.97 0.04
C VAL A 692 3.33 -17.14 -0.17
N ALA A 693 2.79 -18.35 -0.32
CA ALA A 693 3.56 -19.56 -0.61
C ALA A 693 4.31 -19.43 -1.95
N ALA A 694 3.64 -18.93 -2.99
CA ALA A 694 4.26 -18.65 -4.29
C ALA A 694 5.42 -17.63 -4.18
N GLU A 695 5.21 -16.50 -3.50
CA GLU A 695 6.26 -15.49 -3.32
C GLU A 695 7.43 -15.99 -2.46
N MET A 696 7.16 -16.86 -1.46
CA MET A 696 8.21 -17.53 -0.69
C MET A 696 8.99 -18.53 -1.54
N ALA A 697 8.33 -19.31 -2.40
CA ALA A 697 8.98 -20.25 -3.29
C ALA A 697 9.96 -19.53 -4.23
N GLN A 698 9.56 -18.40 -4.82
CA GLN A 698 10.41 -17.56 -5.66
C GLN A 698 11.69 -17.11 -4.95
N ILE A 699 11.57 -16.57 -3.73
CA ILE A 699 12.75 -16.07 -3.03
C ILE A 699 13.70 -17.20 -2.64
N ILE A 700 13.16 -18.38 -2.32
CA ILE A 700 13.94 -19.58 -2.04
C ILE A 700 14.68 -20.05 -3.30
N VAL A 701 13.98 -20.16 -4.44
CA VAL A 701 14.58 -20.53 -5.74
C VAL A 701 15.68 -19.55 -6.14
N PHE A 702 15.46 -18.24 -5.90
CA PHE A 702 16.48 -17.21 -6.11
C PHE A 702 17.71 -17.41 -5.21
N CYS A 703 17.49 -17.72 -3.92
CA CYS A 703 18.55 -18.03 -2.96
C CYS A 703 19.37 -19.25 -3.37
N ILE A 704 18.72 -20.33 -3.79
CA ILE A 704 19.36 -21.54 -4.29
C ILE A 704 20.22 -21.21 -5.53
N SER A 705 19.64 -20.49 -6.49
CA SER A 705 20.30 -20.13 -7.75
C SER A 705 21.49 -19.18 -7.59
N ASN A 706 21.52 -18.39 -6.51
CA ASN A 706 22.59 -17.42 -6.24
C ASN A 706 23.45 -17.77 -5.03
N GLN A 707 23.24 -18.94 -4.42
CA GLN A 707 23.95 -19.42 -3.22
C GLN A 707 23.91 -18.42 -2.06
N LEU A 708 22.74 -17.82 -1.84
CA LEU A 708 22.51 -16.86 -0.76
C LEU A 708 21.86 -17.57 0.45
N PRO A 709 22.41 -17.43 1.66
CA PRO A 709 21.73 -17.83 2.88
C PRO A 709 20.34 -17.19 3.02
N LEU A 710 19.46 -17.91 3.70
CA LEU A 710 18.12 -17.47 4.03
C LEU A 710 18.02 -17.20 5.54
N VAL A 711 17.75 -15.96 5.92
CA VAL A 711 17.49 -15.58 7.31
C VAL A 711 15.98 -15.60 7.52
N ILE A 712 15.51 -16.44 8.43
CA ILE A 712 14.08 -16.59 8.68
C ILE A 712 13.76 -16.14 10.10
N ASN A 713 12.75 -15.29 10.25
CA ASN A 713 12.33 -14.78 11.56
C ASN A 713 11.68 -15.88 12.42
N GLU A 714 10.50 -16.35 11.99
CA GLU A 714 9.68 -17.36 12.66
C GLU A 714 9.37 -18.52 11.71
N ASN A 715 8.99 -19.68 12.23
CA ASN A 715 8.64 -20.89 11.45
C ASN A 715 9.76 -21.39 10.51
N ALA A 716 11.03 -21.08 10.81
CA ALA A 716 12.18 -21.50 10.00
C ALA A 716 12.28 -23.01 9.81
N GLU A 717 11.93 -23.77 10.85
CA GLU A 717 11.92 -25.24 10.78
C GLU A 717 10.94 -25.76 9.73
N ARG A 718 9.73 -25.19 9.69
CA ARG A 718 8.67 -25.57 8.75
C ARG A 718 9.09 -25.31 7.32
N ILE A 719 9.62 -24.11 7.04
CA ILE A 719 10.10 -23.74 5.71
C ILE A 719 11.29 -24.61 5.31
N ALA A 720 12.22 -24.89 6.24
CA ALA A 720 13.36 -25.77 5.97
C ALA A 720 12.91 -27.19 5.61
N ASP A 721 11.89 -27.71 6.29
CA ASP A 721 11.31 -29.02 6.06
C ASP A 721 10.64 -29.10 4.66
N CYS A 722 9.89 -28.07 4.23
CA CYS A 722 9.36 -27.96 2.86
C CYS A 722 10.46 -28.01 1.79
N ILE A 723 11.52 -27.21 1.97
CA ILE A 723 12.62 -27.16 1.00
C ILE A 723 13.37 -28.48 0.97
N SER A 724 13.56 -29.13 2.13
CA SER A 724 14.24 -30.42 2.18
C SER A 724 13.47 -31.53 1.47
N ALA A 725 12.12 -31.49 1.55
CA ALA A 725 11.25 -32.42 0.82
C ALA A 725 11.44 -32.33 -0.70
N MET A 726 11.65 -31.12 -1.24
CA MET A 726 11.91 -30.92 -2.68
C MET A 726 13.17 -31.62 -3.20
N PHE A 727 14.12 -31.94 -2.32
CA PHE A 727 15.34 -32.67 -2.65
C PHE A 727 15.28 -34.15 -2.26
N GLY A 728 14.15 -34.63 -1.77
CA GLY A 728 13.96 -36.04 -1.39
C GLY A 728 14.70 -36.43 -0.11
N ASN A 729 15.14 -35.44 0.66
CA ASN A 729 15.86 -35.65 1.91
C ASN A 729 14.89 -36.10 3.02
N GLU A 730 15.40 -36.83 4.03
CA GLU A 730 14.62 -37.25 5.20
C GLU A 730 14.09 -36.08 6.05
N GLY A 731 14.59 -34.87 5.79
CA GLY A 731 14.19 -33.56 6.32
C GLY A 731 15.40 -32.64 6.47
N ALA A 732 15.25 -31.45 7.07
CA ALA A 732 16.36 -30.50 7.14
C ALA A 732 17.44 -30.96 8.14
N TYR A 733 18.72 -30.74 7.82
CA TYR A 733 19.83 -31.07 8.71
C TYR A 733 20.02 -29.97 9.75
N ALA A 734 19.57 -30.23 10.98
CA ALA A 734 19.61 -29.25 12.06
C ALA A 734 20.94 -29.33 12.83
N VAL A 735 21.60 -28.18 12.98
CA VAL A 735 22.82 -28.00 13.79
C VAL A 735 22.62 -26.81 14.73
N THR A 736 23.06 -26.93 15.97
CA THR A 736 22.93 -25.85 16.97
C THR A 736 24.31 -25.42 17.44
N PHE A 737 24.58 -24.12 17.35
CA PHE A 737 25.76 -23.49 17.93
C PHE A 737 25.62 -23.42 19.46
N PRO A 738 26.58 -23.93 20.24
CA PRO A 738 26.60 -23.73 21.68
C PRO A 738 26.79 -22.24 22.02
N LEU A 739 26.04 -21.72 23.00
CA LEU A 739 26.21 -20.35 23.46
C LEU A 739 27.66 -20.06 23.86
N GLY A 740 28.27 -19.07 23.20
CA GLY A 740 29.61 -18.57 23.55
C GLY A 740 30.80 -19.27 22.88
N GLU A 741 30.58 -20.27 22.00
CA GLU A 741 31.64 -20.77 21.13
C GLU A 741 31.82 -19.84 19.91
N THR A 742 33.07 -19.43 19.67
CA THR A 742 33.44 -18.55 18.53
C THR A 742 34.10 -19.30 17.38
N ASP A 743 34.34 -20.61 17.52
CA ASP A 743 35.05 -21.44 16.54
C ASP A 743 34.05 -22.28 15.75
N CYS A 744 33.81 -21.91 14.48
CA CYS A 744 32.83 -22.59 13.63
C CYS A 744 33.42 -23.76 12.87
N SER A 745 34.74 -23.98 12.91
CA SER A 745 35.47 -24.94 12.08
C SER A 745 34.91 -26.37 12.16
N LYS A 746 34.46 -26.80 13.35
CA LYS A 746 33.85 -28.13 13.57
C LYS A 746 32.48 -28.27 12.92
N ILE A 747 31.67 -27.21 12.93
CA ILE A 747 30.36 -27.19 12.28
C ILE A 747 30.52 -27.06 10.77
N CYS A 748 31.44 -26.21 10.31
CA CYS A 748 31.77 -26.08 8.89
C CYS A 748 32.28 -27.39 8.29
N SER A 749 33.10 -28.15 9.02
CA SER A 749 33.56 -29.48 8.57
C SER A 749 32.45 -30.53 8.60
N LEU A 750 31.50 -30.44 9.53
CA LEU A 750 30.30 -31.27 9.55
C LEU A 750 29.43 -31.00 8.32
N ILE A 751 29.12 -29.73 8.04
CA ILE A 751 28.36 -29.30 6.85
C ILE A 751 29.08 -29.75 5.57
N ALA A 752 30.39 -29.53 5.49
CA ALA A 752 31.20 -29.98 4.34
C ALA A 752 31.09 -31.49 4.12
N SER A 753 31.04 -32.30 5.18
CA SER A 753 30.93 -33.75 5.05
C SER A 753 29.57 -34.22 4.53
N GLU A 754 28.49 -33.50 4.85
CA GLU A 754 27.13 -33.81 4.40
C GLU A 754 26.82 -33.23 3.00
N ALA A 755 27.36 -32.04 2.68
CA ALA A 755 27.17 -31.37 1.38
C ALA A 755 27.83 -32.10 0.18
N VAL A 756 28.71 -33.07 0.43
CA VAL A 756 29.39 -33.85 -0.63
C VAL A 756 28.46 -34.87 -1.31
N ARG A 757 27.37 -35.28 -0.65
CA ARG A 757 26.51 -36.37 -1.16
C ARG A 757 25.50 -35.87 -2.18
N GLU A 758 24.61 -34.99 -1.74
CA GLU A 758 23.45 -34.47 -2.48
C GLU A 758 23.12 -33.05 -1.99
N TYR A 759 22.19 -32.35 -2.66
CA TYR A 759 21.79 -31.01 -2.25
C TYR A 759 21.08 -31.07 -0.90
N ASN A 760 21.64 -30.41 0.11
CA ASN A 760 21.16 -30.46 1.48
C ASN A 760 20.74 -29.09 2.01
N VAL A 761 19.69 -29.10 2.83
CA VAL A 761 19.18 -27.92 3.54
C VAL A 761 19.68 -27.96 4.98
N PHE A 762 20.48 -26.96 5.36
CA PHE A 762 21.10 -26.87 6.67
C PHE A 762 20.40 -25.81 7.52
N LEU A 763 19.74 -26.25 8.60
CA LEU A 763 19.10 -25.37 9.57
C LEU A 763 20.09 -25.12 10.73
N ILE A 764 20.62 -23.90 10.82
CA ILE A 764 21.73 -23.58 11.73
C ILE A 764 21.24 -22.66 12.85
N ASN A 765 20.94 -23.24 14.00
CA ASN A 765 20.48 -22.51 15.18
C ASN A 765 21.64 -21.80 15.90
N GLY A 766 21.38 -20.60 16.40
CA GLY A 766 22.26 -19.89 17.34
C GLY A 766 23.38 -19.05 16.70
N VAL A 767 23.32 -18.81 15.38
CA VAL A 767 24.34 -17.99 14.68
C VAL A 767 24.39 -16.55 15.21
N PHE A 768 23.24 -16.02 15.64
CA PHE A 768 23.11 -14.63 16.09
C PHE A 768 23.07 -14.46 17.62
N ASP A 769 23.05 -15.55 18.40
CA ASP A 769 22.88 -15.53 19.87
C ASP A 769 24.00 -14.81 20.62
N GLY A 770 25.20 -14.71 20.02
CA GLY A 770 26.35 -14.00 20.58
C GLY A 770 26.43 -12.51 20.23
N PHE A 771 25.54 -11.99 19.39
CA PHE A 771 25.60 -10.64 18.80
C PHE A 771 26.94 -10.31 18.10
N THR A 772 27.73 -11.32 17.73
CA THR A 772 28.99 -11.18 17.00
C THR A 772 28.83 -11.63 15.57
N LEU A 773 29.37 -10.88 14.60
CA LEU A 773 29.32 -11.24 13.18
C LEU A 773 30.30 -12.36 12.79
N ASN A 774 31.18 -12.78 13.71
CA ASN A 774 32.27 -13.69 13.40
C ASN A 774 31.75 -15.04 12.89
N THR A 775 30.77 -15.62 13.60
CA THR A 775 30.15 -16.90 13.25
C THR A 775 29.52 -16.86 11.86
N TYR A 776 28.72 -15.82 11.57
CA TYR A 776 28.10 -15.62 10.27
C TYR A 776 29.14 -15.46 9.14
N THR A 777 30.17 -14.66 9.38
CA THR A 777 31.21 -14.37 8.37
C THR A 777 32.05 -15.61 8.08
N GLU A 778 32.39 -16.40 9.10
CA GLU A 778 33.13 -17.64 8.97
C GLU A 778 32.32 -18.71 8.22
N LEU A 779 31.03 -18.85 8.53
CA LEU A 779 30.11 -19.73 7.79
C LEU A 779 30.05 -19.36 6.30
N LEU A 780 29.94 -18.08 5.97
CA LEU A 780 29.93 -17.61 4.58
C LEU A 780 31.27 -17.81 3.85
N GLN A 781 32.39 -17.71 4.56
CA GLN A 781 33.69 -17.99 3.96
C GLN A 781 33.83 -19.47 3.61
N HIS A 782 33.39 -20.36 4.50
CA HIS A 782 33.42 -21.80 4.26
C HIS A 782 32.32 -22.28 3.30
N SER A 783 31.22 -21.55 3.15
CA SER A 783 30.17 -21.96 2.20
C SER A 783 30.64 -22.01 0.75
N MET A 784 31.66 -21.21 0.40
CA MET A 784 32.32 -21.28 -0.91
C MET A 784 33.03 -22.63 -1.14
N GLU A 785 33.38 -23.36 -0.09
CA GLU A 785 34.04 -24.67 -0.16
C GLU A 785 33.02 -25.82 -0.34
N TRP A 786 31.74 -25.58 -0.03
CA TRP A 786 30.66 -26.59 -0.11
C TRP A 786 30.03 -26.68 -1.52
N GLY A 787 30.29 -25.70 -2.39
CA GLY A 787 29.77 -25.66 -3.76
C GLY A 787 28.25 -25.45 -3.84
N ASP A 788 27.66 -25.84 -4.97
CA ASP A 788 26.24 -25.61 -5.29
C ASP A 788 25.28 -26.57 -4.55
N ASN A 789 25.74 -27.29 -3.52
CA ASN A 789 25.00 -28.39 -2.87
C ASN A 789 24.47 -28.06 -1.47
N ALA A 790 24.52 -26.81 -1.01
CA ALA A 790 24.13 -26.44 0.35
C ALA A 790 23.30 -25.16 0.38
N LEU A 791 22.09 -25.24 0.94
CA LEU A 791 21.30 -24.07 1.34
C LEU A 791 21.42 -23.86 2.85
N LEU A 792 21.81 -22.66 3.26
CA LEU A 792 21.90 -22.27 4.67
C LEU A 792 20.64 -21.54 5.11
N ILE A 793 19.95 -22.07 6.11
CA ILE A 793 18.80 -21.44 6.76
C ILE A 793 19.22 -21.02 8.17
N LEU A 794 19.14 -19.72 8.42
CA LEU A 794 19.60 -19.04 9.63
C LEU A 794 18.40 -18.46 10.40
N PRO A 795 17.81 -19.23 11.32
CA PRO A 795 16.70 -18.74 12.15
C PRO A 795 17.13 -17.63 13.11
N LEU A 796 16.26 -16.64 13.31
CA LEU A 796 16.45 -15.59 14.31
C LEU A 796 16.07 -16.04 15.73
N ASN A 797 15.20 -17.04 15.88
CA ASN A 797 14.80 -17.62 17.18
C ASN A 797 14.40 -16.55 18.23
N GLY A 798 13.62 -15.55 17.80
CA GLY A 798 13.14 -14.45 18.66
C GLY A 798 14.11 -13.28 18.84
N ILE A 799 15.27 -13.27 18.19
CA ILE A 799 16.15 -12.10 18.14
C ILE A 799 15.49 -11.01 17.28
N SER A 800 15.35 -9.81 17.85
CA SER A 800 14.81 -8.67 17.11
C SER A 800 15.70 -8.32 15.91
N ILE A 801 15.08 -8.06 14.77
CA ILE A 801 15.76 -7.65 13.52
C ILE A 801 16.71 -6.47 13.75
N GLU A 802 16.36 -5.52 14.63
CA GLU A 802 17.19 -4.35 14.96
C GLU A 802 18.56 -4.71 15.55
N MET A 803 18.66 -5.89 16.18
CA MET A 803 19.90 -6.39 16.77
C MET A 803 20.80 -7.09 15.73
N ILE A 804 20.28 -7.36 14.54
CA ILE A 804 21.01 -7.99 13.45
C ILE A 804 21.84 -6.93 12.71
N PRO A 805 23.17 -7.12 12.59
CA PRO A 805 24.01 -6.17 11.90
C PRO A 805 23.61 -6.03 10.42
N SER A 806 23.48 -4.79 9.94
CA SER A 806 23.05 -4.50 8.56
C SER A 806 23.91 -5.16 7.47
N SER A 807 25.15 -5.57 7.77
CA SER A 807 26.00 -6.30 6.84
C SER A 807 25.49 -7.69 6.48
N VAL A 808 24.65 -8.31 7.31
CA VAL A 808 24.03 -9.62 7.05
C VAL A 808 23.18 -9.57 5.79
N TRP A 809 22.32 -8.55 5.67
CA TRP A 809 21.40 -8.35 4.53
C TRP A 809 22.09 -8.06 3.19
N ASN A 810 23.41 -7.86 3.18
CA ASN A 810 24.16 -7.73 1.94
C ASN A 810 24.36 -9.08 1.23
N GLN A 811 24.30 -10.17 2.00
CA GLN A 811 24.71 -11.50 1.57
C GLN A 811 23.69 -12.57 1.99
N ALA A 812 22.49 -12.18 2.41
CA ALA A 812 21.39 -13.08 2.74
C ALA A 812 20.06 -12.45 2.34
N MET A 813 19.05 -13.28 2.10
CA MET A 813 17.66 -12.84 1.92
C MET A 813 16.87 -13.16 3.20
N PHE A 814 15.90 -12.32 3.54
CA PHE A 814 15.02 -12.41 4.70
C PHE A 814 13.64 -13.01 4.38
N ILE A 815 13.10 -13.89 5.22
CA ILE A 815 11.66 -14.26 5.18
C ILE A 815 11.07 -14.07 6.58
N ASP A 816 9.92 -13.38 6.67
CA ASP A 816 9.09 -13.42 7.86
C ASP A 816 8.12 -14.60 7.77
N GLY A 817 8.52 -15.75 8.31
CA GLY A 817 7.75 -16.99 8.17
C GLY A 817 6.43 -17.03 8.93
N ASP A 818 6.02 -15.96 9.63
CA ASP A 818 4.66 -15.80 10.15
C ASP A 818 3.67 -15.24 9.11
N ILE A 819 4.16 -14.57 8.08
CA ILE A 819 3.29 -13.96 7.07
C ILE A 819 2.60 -15.06 6.27
N GLY A 820 1.29 -14.93 6.10
CA GLY A 820 0.48 -15.86 5.32
C GLY A 820 0.13 -17.18 6.01
N VAL A 821 0.46 -17.40 7.30
CA VAL A 821 0.04 -18.61 8.02
C VAL A 821 -1.44 -18.52 8.38
N ASP A 822 -2.26 -19.44 7.87
CA ASP A 822 -3.74 -19.44 8.08
C ASP A 822 -4.26 -20.71 8.76
N THR A 823 -3.58 -21.84 8.57
CA THR A 823 -4.02 -23.15 9.08
C THR A 823 -2.88 -23.94 9.71
N PHE A 824 -3.22 -24.94 10.53
CA PHE A 824 -2.26 -25.95 10.96
C PHE A 824 -1.96 -26.89 9.80
N PRO A 825 -0.74 -27.45 9.69
CA PRO A 825 -0.38 -28.39 8.62
C PRO A 825 -1.44 -29.48 8.47
N THR A 826 -2.03 -29.59 7.28
CA THR A 826 -3.23 -30.41 7.05
C THR A 826 -2.92 -31.77 6.42
N SER A 827 -1.75 -31.90 5.77
CA SER A 827 -1.39 -33.03 4.91
C SER A 827 0.11 -33.33 4.96
N GLU A 828 0.50 -34.51 4.46
CA GLU A 828 1.91 -34.90 4.30
C GLU A 828 2.56 -34.07 3.16
N LEU A 829 3.85 -33.77 3.27
CA LEU A 829 4.57 -33.03 2.24
C LEU A 829 4.83 -33.91 1.01
N HIS A 830 4.96 -33.31 -0.16
CA HIS A 830 5.41 -34.00 -1.36
C HIS A 830 6.94 -34.02 -1.41
N ALA A 831 7.52 -35.21 -1.53
CA ALA A 831 8.97 -35.40 -1.62
C ALA A 831 9.39 -35.71 -3.06
N PHE A 832 10.27 -34.88 -3.62
CA PHE A 832 10.67 -34.93 -5.01
C PHE A 832 12.14 -35.31 -5.18
N THR A 833 12.47 -35.93 -6.31
CA THR A 833 13.86 -36.04 -6.75
C THR A 833 14.17 -34.90 -7.72
N THR A 834 15.09 -34.00 -7.36
CA THR A 834 15.38 -32.80 -8.15
C THR A 834 16.66 -32.96 -8.99
N LYS A 835 16.56 -32.79 -10.31
CA LYS A 835 17.71 -32.71 -11.25
C LYS A 835 17.87 -31.33 -11.89
N VAL A 836 17.22 -30.33 -11.32
CA VAL A 836 17.23 -28.95 -11.80
C VAL A 836 18.63 -28.36 -11.76
N ILE A 837 19.01 -27.65 -12.83
CA ILE A 837 20.23 -26.85 -12.88
C ILE A 837 19.88 -25.42 -12.48
N PHE A 838 20.15 -25.05 -11.23
CA PHE A 838 19.85 -23.71 -10.69
C PHE A 838 20.85 -22.65 -11.18
N LYS A 839 20.87 -22.37 -12.49
CA LYS A 839 21.67 -21.31 -13.11
C LYS A 839 20.79 -20.45 -14.01
N ALA A 840 20.32 -19.33 -13.47
CA ALA A 840 19.60 -18.32 -14.23
C ALA A 840 20.56 -17.26 -14.78
N GLU A 841 20.75 -17.22 -16.10
CA GLU A 841 21.43 -16.10 -16.75
C GLU A 841 20.45 -14.91 -16.83
N VAL A 842 20.79 -13.83 -16.15
CA VAL A 842 19.99 -12.60 -16.16
C VAL A 842 20.50 -11.69 -17.28
N ASP A 843 19.60 -11.24 -18.14
CA ASP A 843 19.92 -10.26 -19.19
C ASP A 843 20.44 -8.94 -18.59
N ASP A 844 21.62 -8.52 -19.04
CA ASP A 844 22.34 -7.33 -18.56
C ASP A 844 21.54 -6.02 -18.71
N LYS A 845 20.67 -5.93 -19.71
CA LYS A 845 19.81 -4.76 -19.94
C LYS A 845 18.66 -4.77 -18.95
N ILE A 846 17.98 -5.91 -18.76
CA ILE A 846 16.92 -6.07 -17.76
C ILE A 846 17.45 -5.75 -16.37
N LEU A 847 18.62 -6.29 -16.00
CA LEU A 847 19.27 -6.02 -14.72
C LEU A 847 19.53 -4.53 -14.49
N ARG A 848 20.03 -3.81 -15.50
CA ARG A 848 20.27 -2.35 -15.41
C ARG A 848 18.97 -1.58 -15.22
N ASP A 849 17.89 -2.00 -15.86
CA ASP A 849 16.60 -1.34 -15.75
C ASP A 849 15.96 -1.60 -14.38
N LYS A 850 15.97 -2.84 -13.87
CA LYS A 850 15.52 -3.15 -12.49
C LYS A 850 16.36 -2.41 -11.45
N ARG A 851 17.67 -2.27 -11.67
CA ARG A 851 18.57 -1.50 -10.79
C ARG A 851 18.23 -0.02 -10.72
N LYS A 852 17.72 0.59 -11.81
CA LYS A 852 17.27 1.99 -11.80
C LYS A 852 16.04 2.17 -10.93
N LEU A 853 15.12 1.20 -10.91
CA LEU A 853 13.92 1.23 -10.06
C LEU A 853 14.30 1.26 -8.57
N LEU A 854 15.30 0.48 -8.17
CA LEU A 854 15.77 0.42 -6.79
C LEU A 854 16.67 1.60 -6.38
N LYS A 855 17.03 2.49 -7.30
CA LYS A 855 17.98 3.59 -7.04
C LYS A 855 17.49 4.58 -5.96
N GLN A 856 16.19 4.73 -5.78
CA GLN A 856 15.62 5.58 -4.73
C GLN A 856 15.91 5.07 -3.31
N PHE A 857 16.19 3.77 -3.15
CA PHE A 857 16.64 3.18 -1.88
C PHE A 857 18.16 3.32 -1.68
N SER A 858 18.86 3.98 -2.60
CA SER A 858 20.29 4.28 -2.49
C SER A 858 20.54 5.15 -1.25
N GLY A 859 21.27 4.60 -0.29
CA GLY A 859 21.53 5.25 1.00
C GLY A 859 20.70 4.68 2.14
N ILE A 860 19.68 3.86 1.86
CA ILE A 860 19.00 3.01 2.86
C ILE A 860 19.65 1.63 2.82
N ILE A 861 19.66 0.99 1.64
CA ILE A 861 20.27 -0.32 1.40
C ILE A 861 21.68 -0.19 0.80
N SER A 862 22.54 -1.19 1.00
CA SER A 862 23.88 -1.20 0.40
C SER A 862 23.84 -1.45 -1.10
N ASN A 863 24.95 -1.16 -1.78
CA ASN A 863 25.10 -1.48 -3.21
C ASN A 863 25.03 -2.99 -3.50
N THR A 864 25.45 -3.84 -2.55
CA THR A 864 25.42 -5.30 -2.70
C THR A 864 24.00 -5.82 -2.56
N ALA A 865 23.27 -5.39 -1.54
CA ALA A 865 21.85 -5.72 -1.38
C ALA A 865 21.03 -5.22 -2.58
N LEU A 866 21.28 -3.98 -3.02
CA LEU A 866 20.64 -3.41 -4.21
C LEU A 866 20.92 -4.24 -5.47
N LEU A 867 22.12 -4.79 -5.63
CA LEU A 867 22.44 -5.69 -6.74
C LEU A 867 21.66 -7.00 -6.64
N ASN A 868 21.62 -7.65 -5.47
CA ASN A 868 20.89 -8.90 -5.27
C ASN A 868 19.39 -8.72 -5.52
N TYR A 869 18.81 -7.65 -4.99
CA TYR A 869 17.39 -7.31 -5.21
C TYR A 869 17.09 -7.00 -6.68
N SER A 870 18.03 -6.35 -7.39
CA SER A 870 17.89 -6.12 -8.84
C SER A 870 17.91 -7.43 -9.62
N LYS A 871 18.76 -8.39 -9.23
CA LYS A 871 18.82 -9.72 -9.84
C LYS A 871 17.54 -10.51 -9.56
N PHE A 872 17.01 -10.46 -8.34
CA PHE A 872 15.74 -11.09 -7.98
C PHE A 872 14.59 -10.59 -8.86
N LEU A 873 14.39 -9.27 -8.95
CA LEU A 873 13.34 -8.67 -9.80
C LEU A 873 13.53 -8.96 -11.30
N ALA A 874 14.76 -9.18 -11.74
CA ALA A 874 15.06 -9.51 -13.13
C ALA A 874 14.78 -10.99 -13.42
N MET A 875 15.10 -11.89 -12.48
CA MET A 875 14.86 -13.32 -12.58
C MET A 875 13.35 -13.64 -12.56
N MET A 876 12.61 -13.04 -11.63
CA MET A 876 11.16 -13.26 -11.49
C MET A 876 10.31 -12.35 -12.38
N ASN A 877 10.95 -11.47 -13.15
CA ASN A 877 10.30 -10.43 -13.95
C ASN A 877 9.31 -9.52 -13.18
N GLU A 878 9.50 -9.37 -11.87
CA GLU A 878 8.60 -8.62 -10.98
C GLU A 878 8.89 -7.12 -10.89
N THR A 879 7.98 -6.37 -10.25
CA THR A 879 8.21 -4.98 -9.82
C THR A 879 8.22 -4.88 -8.29
N ILE A 880 8.68 -3.74 -7.77
CA ILE A 880 8.74 -3.50 -6.32
C ILE A 880 7.33 -3.40 -5.73
N GLU A 881 6.35 -2.93 -6.51
CA GLU A 881 4.96 -2.79 -6.11
C GLU A 881 4.23 -4.13 -5.99
N SER A 882 4.61 -5.12 -6.82
CA SER A 882 4.02 -6.46 -6.83
C SER A 882 4.61 -7.33 -5.72
N SER A 883 5.93 -7.29 -5.53
CA SER A 883 6.63 -8.20 -4.60
C SER A 883 6.52 -7.79 -3.12
N ILE A 884 5.70 -8.46 -2.31
CA ILE A 884 5.69 -8.19 -0.85
C ILE A 884 7.03 -8.58 -0.20
N MET A 885 7.62 -9.68 -0.66
CA MET A 885 8.84 -10.23 -0.07
C MET A 885 9.99 -9.25 -0.21
N LEU A 886 10.14 -8.61 -1.38
CA LEU A 886 11.16 -7.60 -1.56
C LEU A 886 10.91 -6.35 -0.70
N ARG A 887 9.65 -5.95 -0.50
CA ARG A 887 9.33 -4.83 0.39
C ARG A 887 9.72 -5.15 1.83
N LEU A 888 9.45 -6.37 2.29
CA LEU A 888 9.87 -6.86 3.61
C LEU A 888 11.40 -6.87 3.75
N GLN A 889 12.15 -7.27 2.72
CA GLN A 889 13.62 -7.18 2.71
C GLN A 889 14.09 -5.76 2.99
N ILE A 890 13.54 -4.79 2.26
CA ILE A 890 13.94 -3.39 2.35
C ILE A 890 13.50 -2.81 3.70
N SER A 891 12.33 -3.20 4.23
CA SER A 891 11.86 -2.82 5.57
C SER A 891 12.79 -3.35 6.66
N ALA A 892 13.16 -4.63 6.62
CA ALA A 892 14.11 -5.21 7.57
C ALA A 892 15.45 -4.48 7.54
N TYR A 893 15.98 -4.23 6.33
CA TYR A 893 17.21 -3.47 6.15
C TYR A 893 17.11 -2.04 6.72
N ALA A 894 16.02 -1.33 6.43
CA ALA A 894 15.79 0.02 6.93
C ALA A 894 15.69 0.05 8.47
N LYS A 895 15.01 -0.93 9.06
CA LYS A 895 14.87 -1.09 10.52
C LYS A 895 16.25 -1.30 11.18
N THR A 896 17.09 -2.19 10.63
CA THR A 896 18.46 -2.42 11.17
C THR A 896 19.40 -1.23 11.05
N THR A 897 19.19 -0.36 10.06
CA THR A 897 20.03 0.82 9.85
C THR A 897 19.50 2.09 10.51
N GLY A 898 18.35 2.02 11.19
CA GLY A 898 17.68 3.18 11.78
C GLY A 898 17.22 4.21 10.75
N LYS A 899 16.91 3.77 9.52
CA LYS A 899 16.50 4.62 8.38
C LYS A 899 15.03 4.42 7.99
N THR A 900 14.19 4.09 8.97
CA THR A 900 12.75 3.86 8.79
C THR A 900 12.04 5.08 8.21
N ASP A 901 12.38 6.29 8.63
CA ASP A 901 11.79 7.53 8.08
C ASP A 901 12.09 7.72 6.59
N ALA A 902 13.35 7.53 6.18
CA ALA A 902 13.76 7.62 4.77
C ALA A 902 13.12 6.49 3.93
N PHE A 903 12.93 5.31 4.53
CA PHE A 903 12.19 4.21 3.92
C PHE A 903 10.72 4.56 3.69
N ILE A 904 10.04 5.13 4.69
CA ILE A 904 8.64 5.55 4.58
C ILE A 904 8.52 6.63 3.48
N GLU A 905 9.42 7.61 3.45
CA GLU A 905 9.43 8.64 2.41
C GLU A 905 9.60 8.05 1.01
N ALA A 906 10.54 7.11 0.84
CA ALA A 906 10.79 6.44 -0.44
C ALA A 906 9.57 5.62 -0.92
N PHE A 907 8.91 4.86 -0.05
CA PHE A 907 7.70 4.09 -0.41
C PHE A 907 6.48 4.99 -0.63
N THR A 908 6.33 6.07 0.14
CA THR A 908 5.25 7.05 -0.05
C THR A 908 5.40 7.73 -1.41
N ALA A 909 6.62 8.02 -1.87
CA ALA A 909 6.88 8.56 -3.20
C ALA A 909 6.47 7.61 -4.35
N MET A 910 6.37 6.30 -4.07
CA MET A 910 5.85 5.29 -5.01
C MET A 910 4.33 5.08 -4.92
N GLY A 911 3.65 5.78 -4.01
CA GLY A 911 2.22 5.57 -3.75
C GLY A 911 1.90 4.36 -2.87
N ILE A 912 2.88 3.84 -2.13
CA ILE A 912 2.68 2.74 -1.18
C ILE A 912 2.58 3.30 0.23
N ASP A 913 1.43 3.14 0.87
CA ASP A 913 1.24 3.51 2.27
C ASP A 913 1.75 2.40 3.20
N VAL A 914 2.96 2.60 3.72
CA VAL A 914 3.61 1.68 4.66
C VAL A 914 2.83 1.52 5.97
N LYS A 915 2.13 2.57 6.43
CA LYS A 915 1.42 2.56 7.72
C LYS A 915 0.10 1.82 7.63
N GLU A 916 -0.56 1.83 6.47
CA GLU A 916 -1.78 1.07 6.24
C GLU A 916 -1.53 -0.40 5.88
N ASN A 917 -0.32 -0.74 5.38
CA ASN A 917 0.05 -2.12 5.11
C ASN A 917 0.38 -2.88 6.41
N LYS A 918 -0.49 -3.83 6.79
CA LYS A 918 -0.35 -4.62 8.03
C LYS A 918 0.96 -5.40 8.11
N GLU A 919 1.50 -5.87 7.01
CA GLU A 919 2.72 -6.68 6.97
C GLU A 919 3.98 -5.81 7.10
N LEU A 920 4.00 -4.65 6.44
CA LEU A 920 5.13 -3.72 6.51
C LEU A 920 5.15 -2.92 7.83
N SER A 921 3.98 -2.63 8.41
CA SER A 921 3.88 -1.87 9.67
C SER A 921 4.51 -2.58 10.88
N LYS A 922 4.64 -3.92 10.87
CA LYS A 922 5.38 -4.70 11.88
C LYS A 922 6.87 -4.30 11.96
N TYR A 923 7.40 -3.77 10.86
CA TYR A 923 8.80 -3.37 10.72
C TYR A 923 9.02 -1.87 10.79
N MET A 924 7.97 -1.09 11.04
CA MET A 924 8.10 0.29 11.51
C MET A 924 8.26 0.31 13.03
#